data_AF-A0A3M2C6V4-F1
#
_entry.id   AF-A0A3M2C6V4-F1
#
_cell.length_a   1.000
_cell.length_b   1.000
_cell.length_c   1.000
_cell.angle_alpha   90.00
_cell.angle_beta   90.00
_cell.angle_gamma   90.00
#
_symmetry.space_group_name_H-M   'P 1'
#
loop_
_entity.id
_entity.type
_entity.pdbx_description
1 polymer ?
#
loop_
_entity_poly.entity_id
_entity_poly.type
_entity_poly.pdbx_seq_one_letter_code
_entity_poly.pdbx_strand_id
1 'polypeptide(L)'
;MRQYFGIAALVAGAGMSCSALAQDSVSNQAGNLPGDALNPWTQGCAAYVVDLAPITTSQGHVFGVAPVLKTSKMSSANFNALGSSVSISPDTVANVPFSRASYSFWNTPGAGVNGEFNNAGQMVSPSGSAYRFAVAMSEFGTTDAGRSYNGITAALINYTLSQPNRLFVDRRMAAINMPNATSGDSSQLGGSSIDANGNLYYRGDNFGSTGANQLTGNNIFRTRLADRNCSVINLISSAATLDATDRLVVGSTTVHSVPAHIPASVVGGNGLYAGPNFNAQYVYGPALGSITSTLSHLDPVATSLSQRGSFGQTKATPLGGVFTLGVLGQDAADDSTVINVFGVNADGSVASVKGFQVPTSITDNDDGFTVNYLPGAQDAHHYGSTAFRGGVGHVALGRDAGGNNLIAMTMSENGFSGDFANQIVVGRYTDPNGAIEWTMAAYVDQLMPGTMDAGKAIYDQNGVEIGQLVDLIAVTGGSPFGPSMSAPAMDSAGNIWFIGAVELYDRLLDGSSDFDGALIRAIYDQATFSYRLELVLEVGSVISGQNSGLDYRIDFLGTAANNSAPSPSSVWSSAVSDQAWGNADPATLSPSDPRTNGGAVIQTGITYDVNGDGFFNNPTSVNFDPGLPADETYQVALYVGYYQEGPPPCPADLAAPFGVLNIFDIQAFIGLYNTQNPAADLAAPFGVFNIFDIQAYIGLYNQGCP
;
A
#
# COMPACT_ATOMS: atom_id res chain seq x y z
N MET A 1 31.81 -45.19 -49.74
CA MET A 1 32.62 -44.29 -48.89
C MET A 1 31.88 -42.96 -48.84
N ARG A 2 31.52 -42.40 -47.67
CA ARG A 2 32.34 -41.49 -46.82
C ARG A 2 32.87 -40.28 -47.63
N GLN A 3 32.77 -39.00 -47.25
CA GLN A 3 32.35 -38.22 -46.06
C GLN A 3 31.94 -36.80 -46.56
N TYR A 4 30.98 -36.04 -46.00
CA TYR A 4 30.92 -35.24 -44.74
C TYR A 4 31.81 -33.96 -44.63
N PHE A 5 31.14 -32.82 -44.38
CA PHE A 5 31.48 -31.60 -43.60
C PHE A 5 32.35 -30.40 -44.11
N GLY A 6 31.91 -29.18 -43.70
CA GLY A 6 32.65 -27.89 -43.61
C GLY A 6 32.06 -26.73 -44.46
N ILE A 7 31.02 -25.97 -44.05
CA ILE A 7 30.92 -24.89 -43.03
C ILE A 7 31.83 -23.67 -43.27
N ALA A 8 31.24 -22.51 -43.61
CA ALA A 8 31.34 -21.22 -42.87
C ALA A 8 30.89 -20.00 -43.74
N ALA A 9 29.86 -19.26 -43.31
CA ALA A 9 29.61 -17.87 -43.71
C ALA A 9 28.74 -17.14 -42.67
N LEU A 10 29.03 -15.86 -42.43
CA LEU A 10 28.51 -15.04 -41.34
C LEU A 10 27.14 -14.42 -41.68
N VAL A 11 26.15 -14.55 -40.80
CA VAL A 11 24.96 -13.66 -40.76
C VAL A 11 24.69 -13.29 -39.30
N ALA A 12 24.72 -12.00 -39.00
CA ALA A 12 24.21 -11.48 -37.73
C ALA A 12 22.69 -11.36 -37.83
N GLY A 13 21.96 -12.18 -37.06
CA GLY A 13 20.51 -12.12 -36.95
C GLY A 13 20.12 -11.84 -35.50
N ALA A 14 19.36 -10.76 -35.27
CA ALA A 14 18.71 -10.51 -34.00
C ALA A 14 17.44 -11.38 -33.87
N GLY A 15 17.02 -11.63 -32.63
CA GLY A 15 15.92 -12.53 -32.28
C GLY A 15 16.44 -13.84 -31.68
N MET A 16 15.89 -14.35 -30.59
CA MET A 16 14.56 -14.09 -30.01
C MET A 16 14.67 -13.58 -28.57
N SER A 17 14.33 -12.31 -28.36
CA SER A 17 14.02 -11.81 -27.01
C SER A 17 12.61 -12.29 -26.65
N CYS A 18 12.55 -13.43 -25.94
CA CYS A 18 11.32 -13.93 -25.34
C CYS A 18 10.83 -12.99 -24.23
N SER A 19 9.61 -13.26 -23.77
CA SER A 19 8.54 -12.31 -24.02
C SER A 19 7.47 -12.35 -22.91
N ALA A 20 6.65 -11.30 -22.83
CA ALA A 20 5.90 -10.82 -21.67
C ALA A 20 4.75 -11.66 -21.06
N LEU A 21 4.67 -11.89 -19.73
CA LEU A 21 3.45 -12.11 -18.89
C LEU A 21 3.42 -11.66 -17.34
N ALA A 22 2.27 -11.28 -16.69
CA ALA A 22 1.96 -10.48 -15.42
C ALA A 22 2.43 -10.88 -13.95
N GLN A 23 1.58 -10.71 -12.90
CA GLN A 23 1.60 -11.45 -11.57
C GLN A 23 0.23 -11.98 -11.09
N ASP A 24 -0.88 -11.49 -11.64
CA ASP A 24 -2.22 -12.10 -11.57
C ASP A 24 -2.26 -13.46 -12.31
N SER A 25 -1.63 -14.51 -11.77
CA SER A 25 -1.40 -15.81 -12.44
C SER A 25 -1.75 -17.01 -11.57
N VAL A 26 -1.83 -18.15 -12.23
CA VAL A 26 -1.78 -19.49 -11.62
C VAL A 26 -0.73 -20.34 -12.34
N SER A 27 -0.31 -21.45 -11.74
CA SER A 27 0.63 -22.37 -12.35
C SER A 27 0.01 -23.11 -13.56
N ASN A 28 0.87 -23.61 -14.45
CA ASN A 28 0.46 -24.55 -15.49
C ASN A 28 0.19 -25.98 -14.96
N GLN A 29 0.17 -26.17 -13.64
CA GLN A 29 -0.05 -27.45 -12.97
C GLN A 29 -1.46 -27.60 -12.38
N ALA A 30 -2.37 -26.65 -12.67
CA ALA A 30 -3.81 -26.73 -12.40
C ALA A 30 -4.15 -27.08 -10.94
N GLY A 31 -3.94 -26.12 -10.02
CA GLY A 31 -4.34 -26.28 -8.61
C GLY A 31 -3.33 -27.01 -7.72
N ASN A 32 -2.34 -27.67 -8.32
CA ASN A 32 -1.37 -28.45 -7.56
C ASN A 32 -0.34 -27.56 -6.85
N LEU A 33 -0.06 -27.92 -5.59
CA LEU A 33 1.18 -27.48 -4.94
C LEU A 33 2.38 -27.89 -5.81
N PRO A 34 3.39 -27.01 -5.95
CA PRO A 34 3.64 -25.83 -5.14
C PRO A 34 3.25 -24.48 -5.77
N GLY A 35 2.41 -24.46 -6.81
CA GLY A 35 2.06 -23.22 -7.54
C GLY A 35 3.25 -22.42 -8.09
N ASP A 36 2.99 -21.15 -8.43
CA ASP A 36 3.86 -20.34 -9.29
C ASP A 36 4.62 -19.18 -8.61
N ALA A 37 4.47 -18.98 -7.31
CA ALA A 37 5.19 -17.91 -6.62
C ALA A 37 6.72 -18.05 -6.75
N LEU A 38 7.42 -16.91 -6.84
CA LEU A 38 8.83 -16.86 -7.19
C LEU A 38 9.74 -17.31 -6.04
N ASN A 39 10.77 -18.08 -6.36
CA ASN A 39 11.77 -18.53 -5.40
C ASN A 39 12.70 -17.35 -4.99
N PRO A 40 12.88 -17.07 -3.69
CA PRO A 40 13.61 -15.88 -3.23
C PRO A 40 15.13 -15.96 -3.45
N TRP A 41 15.68 -17.15 -3.73
CA TRP A 41 17.11 -17.38 -3.93
C TRP A 41 17.51 -17.46 -5.41
N THR A 42 16.62 -17.93 -6.29
CA THR A 42 16.91 -18.14 -7.71
C THR A 42 16.14 -17.19 -8.65
N GLN A 43 15.04 -16.59 -8.20
CA GLN A 43 14.16 -15.74 -9.01
C GLN A 43 14.05 -14.33 -8.39
N GLY A 44 15.21 -13.71 -8.18
CA GLY A 44 15.37 -12.45 -7.46
C GLY A 44 14.78 -11.20 -8.14
N CYS A 45 14.38 -11.26 -9.41
CA CYS A 45 13.71 -10.17 -10.13
C CYS A 45 12.70 -10.72 -11.14
N ALA A 46 11.61 -9.99 -11.37
CA ALA A 46 10.67 -10.20 -12.47
C ALA A 46 10.09 -8.85 -12.89
N ALA A 47 9.82 -8.66 -14.18
CA ALA A 47 9.35 -7.39 -14.72
C ALA A 47 8.10 -7.62 -15.55
N TYR A 48 6.93 -7.16 -15.10
CA TYR A 48 5.63 -7.55 -15.59
C TYR A 48 4.60 -6.42 -15.67
N VAL A 49 3.49 -6.66 -16.35
CA VAL A 49 2.40 -5.77 -16.70
C VAL A 49 1.17 -6.35 -16.03
N VAL A 50 0.58 -5.62 -15.09
CA VAL A 50 -0.65 -6.00 -14.42
C VAL A 50 -1.75 -5.08 -14.92
N ASP A 51 -2.84 -5.65 -15.42
CA ASP A 51 -4.04 -4.92 -15.79
C ASP A 51 -5.05 -4.95 -14.64
N LEU A 52 -5.62 -3.80 -14.31
CA LEU A 52 -6.53 -3.62 -13.18
C LEU A 52 -7.92 -4.17 -13.53
N ALA A 53 -8.49 -5.00 -12.66
CA ALA A 53 -9.90 -5.37 -12.73
C ALA A 53 -10.77 -4.25 -12.13
N PRO A 54 -11.93 -3.91 -12.70
CA PRO A 54 -12.86 -2.98 -12.08
C PRO A 54 -13.54 -3.60 -10.85
N ILE A 55 -13.69 -2.81 -9.79
CA ILE A 55 -14.60 -3.06 -8.67
C ILE A 55 -15.46 -1.82 -8.44
N THR A 56 -16.72 -2.02 -8.10
CA THR A 56 -17.67 -0.95 -7.74
C THR A 56 -17.91 -0.98 -6.24
N THR A 57 -17.69 0.15 -5.57
CA THR A 57 -17.94 0.32 -4.14
C THR A 57 -19.43 0.41 -3.81
N SER A 58 -19.81 0.37 -2.54
CA SER A 58 -21.22 0.56 -2.13
C SER A 58 -21.82 1.90 -2.58
N GLN A 59 -20.99 2.95 -2.66
CA GLN A 59 -21.39 4.30 -3.14
C GLN A 59 -21.35 4.43 -4.67
N GLY A 60 -21.07 3.35 -5.42
CA GLY A 60 -21.05 3.38 -6.89
C GLY A 60 -19.76 3.94 -7.50
N HIS A 61 -18.74 4.25 -6.70
CA HIS A 61 -17.43 4.65 -7.22
C HIS A 61 -16.68 3.42 -7.75
N VAL A 62 -15.90 3.59 -8.82
CA VAL A 62 -15.17 2.49 -9.45
C VAL A 62 -13.67 2.62 -9.20
N PHE A 63 -13.08 1.57 -8.65
CA PHE A 63 -11.64 1.42 -8.43
C PHE A 63 -11.09 0.23 -9.22
N GLY A 64 -9.77 0.21 -9.36
CA GLY A 64 -9.02 -0.77 -10.12
C GLY A 64 -8.17 -1.60 -9.18
N VAL A 65 -8.40 -2.91 -9.20
CA VAL A 65 -7.81 -3.85 -8.26
C VAL A 65 -6.97 -4.90 -8.98
N ALA A 66 -5.75 -5.16 -8.47
CA ALA A 66 -4.94 -6.29 -8.92
C ALA A 66 -3.82 -6.69 -7.93
N PRO A 67 -3.40 -7.97 -7.91
CA PRO A 67 -2.24 -8.42 -7.15
C PRO A 67 -0.93 -7.96 -7.81
N VAL A 68 -0.33 -6.88 -7.30
CA VAL A 68 0.92 -6.32 -7.85
C VAL A 68 2.18 -7.05 -7.36
N LEU A 69 2.11 -7.74 -6.22
CA LEU A 69 3.19 -8.61 -5.70
C LEU A 69 2.58 -9.88 -5.08
N LYS A 70 3.07 -11.07 -5.45
CA LYS A 70 2.99 -12.26 -4.59
C LYS A 70 4.19 -12.31 -3.64
N THR A 71 3.98 -12.81 -2.42
CA THR A 71 5.09 -13.23 -1.56
C THR A 71 5.85 -14.40 -2.20
N SER A 72 7.08 -14.63 -1.74
CA SER A 72 8.01 -15.61 -2.30
C SER A 72 7.73 -17.04 -1.85
N LYS A 73 8.22 -18.03 -2.60
CA LYS A 73 8.07 -19.46 -2.31
C LYS A 73 9.32 -20.06 -1.67
N MET A 74 9.21 -20.47 -0.40
CA MET A 74 10.32 -21.05 0.40
C MET A 74 10.10 -22.51 0.84
N SER A 75 8.94 -23.08 0.53
CA SER A 75 8.51 -24.43 0.91
C SER A 75 7.73 -25.05 -0.24
N SER A 76 7.74 -26.38 -0.38
CA SER A 76 6.85 -27.10 -1.30
C SER A 76 5.47 -27.42 -0.73
N ALA A 77 5.26 -27.22 0.57
CA ALA A 77 4.01 -27.53 1.27
C ALA A 77 2.98 -26.38 1.24
N ASN A 78 3.40 -25.19 0.81
CA ASN A 78 2.55 -24.01 0.66
C ASN A 78 2.84 -23.36 -0.69
N PHE A 79 1.88 -22.61 -1.22
CA PHE A 79 2.06 -21.84 -2.45
C PHE A 79 3.08 -20.70 -2.29
N ASN A 80 3.03 -19.94 -1.18
CA ASN A 80 3.99 -18.87 -0.88
C ASN A 80 4.13 -18.53 0.62
N ALA A 81 4.88 -17.46 0.93
CA ALA A 81 5.10 -16.92 2.27
C ALA A 81 3.82 -16.37 2.90
N LEU A 82 3.83 -16.23 4.22
CA LEU A 82 2.93 -15.30 4.90
C LEU A 82 3.37 -13.85 4.65
N GLY A 83 2.41 -12.99 4.33
CA GLY A 83 2.60 -11.55 4.27
C GLY A 83 2.70 -10.92 5.67
N SER A 84 3.33 -9.75 5.75
CA SER A 84 3.36 -8.91 6.94
C SER A 84 3.11 -7.46 6.50
N SER A 85 3.84 -6.47 7.01
CA SER A 85 3.66 -5.07 6.60
C SER A 85 3.76 -4.87 5.09
N VAL A 86 2.90 -3.99 4.57
CA VAL A 86 2.93 -3.43 3.21
C VAL A 86 3.10 -1.92 3.25
N SER A 87 3.68 -1.35 2.20
CA SER A 87 3.75 0.09 1.99
C SER A 87 3.71 0.46 0.50
N ILE A 88 3.13 1.62 0.21
CA ILE A 88 3.24 2.34 -1.06
C ILE A 88 4.06 3.61 -0.84
N SER A 89 4.66 4.14 -1.90
CA SER A 89 5.29 5.46 -1.83
C SER A 89 4.25 6.55 -1.57
N PRO A 90 4.51 7.49 -0.63
CA PRO A 90 3.62 8.62 -0.40
C PRO A 90 3.51 9.44 -1.70
N ASP A 91 4.64 9.60 -2.39
CA ASP A 91 4.76 10.33 -3.63
C ASP A 91 4.60 9.48 -4.90
N THR A 92 4.35 10.17 -6.01
CA THR A 92 4.54 9.68 -7.39
C THR A 92 5.46 10.64 -8.15
N VAL A 93 6.45 10.09 -8.87
CA VAL A 93 7.33 10.86 -9.77
C VAL A 93 6.84 10.75 -11.22
N ALA A 94 6.80 11.88 -11.92
CA ALA A 94 6.37 11.96 -13.32
C ALA A 94 7.57 12.15 -14.26
N ASN A 95 7.34 11.95 -15.56
CA ASN A 95 8.34 12.13 -16.63
C ASN A 95 9.62 11.29 -16.44
N VAL A 96 9.49 10.10 -15.85
CA VAL A 96 10.60 9.15 -15.67
C VAL A 96 10.58 8.07 -16.76
N PRO A 97 11.74 7.48 -17.12
CA PRO A 97 11.73 6.28 -17.95
C PRO A 97 11.07 5.12 -17.20
N PHE A 98 10.54 4.17 -17.98
CA PHE A 98 10.16 2.86 -17.46
C PHE A 98 11.37 2.16 -16.82
N SER A 99 11.15 1.50 -15.68
CA SER A 99 12.21 0.79 -14.94
C SER A 99 12.89 -0.32 -15.74
N ARG A 100 12.21 -0.86 -16.76
CA ARG A 100 12.71 -1.88 -17.68
C ARG A 100 12.42 -1.49 -19.12
N ALA A 101 13.29 -1.94 -20.04
CA ALA A 101 13.07 -1.79 -21.48
C ALA A 101 11.92 -2.66 -22.00
N SER A 102 11.62 -3.77 -21.30
CA SER A 102 10.55 -4.70 -21.64
C SER A 102 9.98 -5.34 -20.37
N TYR A 103 8.67 -5.60 -20.42
CA TYR A 103 7.84 -6.12 -19.34
C TYR A 103 7.03 -7.32 -19.81
N SER A 104 6.11 -7.75 -18.95
CA SER A 104 5.54 -9.08 -18.89
C SER A 104 3.97 -9.07 -18.77
N PHE A 105 3.15 -9.22 -19.84
CA PHE A 105 1.66 -9.14 -19.94
C PHE A 105 0.97 -10.44 -20.45
N TRP A 106 0.21 -11.21 -19.64
CA TRP A 106 -0.63 -12.34 -20.09
C TRP A 106 -2.11 -11.96 -20.16
N ASN A 107 -2.86 -12.79 -20.87
CA ASN A 107 -4.33 -12.85 -20.93
C ASN A 107 -4.84 -14.31 -20.95
N THR A 108 -4.07 -15.27 -20.38
CA THR A 108 -4.45 -16.71 -20.34
C THR A 108 -3.98 -17.41 -19.05
N PRO A 109 -4.73 -18.40 -18.53
CA PRO A 109 -4.35 -19.19 -17.36
C PRO A 109 -3.05 -19.99 -17.54
N GLY A 110 -2.39 -20.34 -16.44
CA GLY A 110 -1.15 -21.14 -16.41
C GLY A 110 0.09 -20.45 -17.01
N ALA A 111 -0.04 -19.19 -17.41
CA ALA A 111 0.99 -18.41 -18.06
C ALA A 111 1.58 -17.42 -17.03
N GLY A 112 2.89 -17.16 -17.07
CA GLY A 112 3.60 -16.66 -15.89
C GLY A 112 4.99 -16.03 -16.03
N VAL A 113 5.51 -15.55 -14.89
CA VAL A 113 6.92 -15.13 -14.70
C VAL A 113 7.79 -16.24 -14.09
N ASN A 114 7.19 -17.30 -13.53
CA ASN A 114 7.94 -18.42 -12.99
C ASN A 114 8.31 -19.38 -14.11
N GLY A 115 9.57 -19.33 -14.55
CA GLY A 115 10.09 -20.17 -15.63
C GLY A 115 10.09 -21.69 -15.38
N GLU A 116 9.70 -22.15 -14.19
CA GLU A 116 9.50 -23.58 -13.88
C GLU A 116 8.01 -23.97 -13.88
N PHE A 117 7.12 -23.10 -13.38
CA PHE A 117 5.72 -23.41 -13.09
C PHE A 117 4.72 -22.71 -14.02
N ASN A 118 5.18 -21.99 -15.04
CA ASN A 118 4.29 -21.34 -16.00
C ASN A 118 4.80 -21.38 -17.45
N ASN A 119 3.89 -21.13 -18.39
CA ASN A 119 4.22 -20.81 -19.77
C ASN A 119 4.73 -19.36 -19.90
N ALA A 120 5.69 -19.09 -20.79
CA ALA A 120 6.24 -17.75 -21.07
C ALA A 120 5.45 -16.99 -22.18
N GLY A 121 5.79 -15.72 -22.47
CA GLY A 121 4.86 -14.78 -23.13
C GLY A 121 5.20 -13.97 -24.38
N GLN A 122 4.67 -12.72 -24.44
CA GLN A 122 4.65 -11.76 -25.58
C GLN A 122 5.23 -10.33 -25.31
N MET A 123 6.54 -10.02 -25.55
CA MET A 123 7.25 -8.83 -25.01
C MET A 123 6.52 -7.52 -25.28
N VAL A 124 6.15 -6.81 -24.21
CA VAL A 124 5.66 -5.44 -24.28
C VAL A 124 6.83 -4.54 -23.90
N SER A 125 7.26 -3.72 -24.86
CA SER A 125 8.30 -2.71 -24.66
C SER A 125 7.62 -1.34 -24.68
N PRO A 126 7.23 -0.79 -23.51
CA PRO A 126 6.60 0.51 -23.46
C PRO A 126 7.59 1.61 -23.90
N SER A 127 7.05 2.75 -24.35
CA SER A 127 7.86 3.86 -24.88
C SER A 127 7.38 5.20 -24.33
N GLY A 128 8.21 6.24 -24.50
CA GLY A 128 7.96 7.55 -23.91
C GLY A 128 8.35 7.62 -22.43
N SER A 129 7.68 8.49 -21.69
CA SER A 129 7.87 8.67 -20.26
C SER A 129 6.65 8.18 -19.49
N ALA A 130 6.87 7.78 -18.24
CA ALA A 130 5.87 7.24 -17.35
C ALA A 130 5.74 8.08 -16.08
N TYR A 131 4.63 7.89 -15.39
CA TYR A 131 4.53 8.10 -13.95
C TYR A 131 5.11 6.89 -13.24
N ARG A 132 5.56 7.04 -11.99
CA ARG A 132 6.06 5.95 -11.18
C ARG A 132 5.78 6.15 -9.70
N PHE A 133 5.24 5.11 -9.09
CA PHE A 133 5.21 4.89 -7.64
C PHE A 133 6.00 3.62 -7.30
N ALA A 134 6.13 3.30 -6.03
CA ALA A 134 6.76 2.07 -5.59
C ALA A 134 5.94 1.39 -4.49
N VAL A 135 6.05 0.07 -4.39
CA VAL A 135 5.37 -0.74 -3.38
C VAL A 135 6.34 -1.72 -2.73
N ALA A 136 6.17 -1.99 -1.45
CA ALA A 136 6.97 -2.96 -0.71
C ALA A 136 6.11 -3.82 0.21
N MET A 137 6.55 -5.05 0.45
CA MET A 137 5.94 -6.02 1.33
C MET A 137 7.02 -6.80 2.07
N SER A 138 6.90 -6.86 3.40
CA SER A 138 7.66 -7.78 4.23
C SER A 138 6.98 -9.15 4.30
N GLU A 139 7.76 -10.22 4.31
CA GLU A 139 7.27 -11.60 4.22
C GLU A 139 8.03 -12.54 5.16
N PHE A 140 7.36 -13.59 5.64
CA PHE A 140 7.97 -14.59 6.52
C PHE A 140 7.39 -15.99 6.32
N GLY A 141 8.11 -17.00 6.81
CA GLY A 141 7.65 -18.38 6.78
C GLY A 141 8.67 -19.36 7.34
N THR A 142 8.41 -20.65 7.12
CA THR A 142 9.31 -21.75 7.49
C THR A 142 9.59 -22.58 6.25
N THR A 143 10.86 -22.91 6.01
CA THR A 143 11.26 -23.76 4.87
C THR A 143 10.98 -25.25 5.14
N ASP A 144 11.03 -26.08 4.09
CA ASP A 144 10.92 -27.54 4.23
C ASP A 144 12.01 -28.16 5.14
N ALA A 145 13.12 -27.45 5.35
CA ALA A 145 14.19 -27.84 6.27
C ALA A 145 14.01 -27.28 7.70
N GLY A 146 12.84 -26.70 8.03
CA GLY A 146 12.54 -26.13 9.33
C GLY A 146 13.30 -24.84 9.64
N ARG A 147 13.68 -24.04 8.62
CA ARG A 147 14.43 -22.78 8.80
C ARG A 147 13.50 -21.56 8.76
N SER A 148 13.76 -20.58 9.62
CA SER A 148 13.00 -19.33 9.66
C SER A 148 13.38 -18.42 8.49
N TYR A 149 12.43 -18.18 7.58
CA TYR A 149 12.57 -17.23 6.49
C TYR A 149 11.98 -15.88 6.85
N ASN A 150 12.72 -14.81 6.59
CA ASN A 150 12.20 -13.46 6.43
C ASN A 150 12.78 -12.86 5.14
N GLY A 151 11.95 -12.12 4.41
CA GLY A 151 12.34 -11.38 3.23
C GLY A 151 11.62 -10.03 3.13
N ILE A 152 12.13 -9.17 2.27
CA ILE A 152 11.45 -7.97 1.80
C ILE A 152 11.38 -8.03 0.27
N THR A 153 10.17 -8.03 -0.26
CA THR A 153 9.86 -7.98 -1.69
C THR A 153 9.33 -6.59 -2.02
N ALA A 154 9.73 -6.01 -3.14
CA ALA A 154 9.22 -4.70 -3.55
C ALA A 154 9.21 -4.53 -5.07
N ALA A 155 8.50 -3.53 -5.57
CA ALA A 155 8.50 -3.18 -6.98
C ALA A 155 8.53 -1.67 -7.23
N LEU A 156 9.14 -1.30 -8.36
CA LEU A 156 8.93 -0.02 -9.02
C LEU A 156 7.77 -0.19 -10.01
N ILE A 157 6.71 0.60 -9.90
CA ILE A 157 5.51 0.47 -10.75
C ILE A 157 5.35 1.71 -11.60
N ASN A 158 5.44 1.53 -12.92
CA ASN A 158 5.25 2.57 -13.92
C ASN A 158 3.84 2.53 -14.51
N TYR A 159 3.27 3.68 -14.88
CA TYR A 159 2.00 3.75 -15.63
C TYR A 159 1.96 4.98 -16.56
N THR A 160 0.96 5.06 -17.44
CA THR A 160 0.71 6.22 -18.31
C THR A 160 -0.74 6.67 -18.20
N LEU A 161 -0.99 7.98 -18.37
CA LEU A 161 -2.36 8.51 -18.35
C LEU A 161 -3.20 8.05 -19.56
N SER A 162 -2.55 7.60 -20.63
CA SER A 162 -3.19 7.00 -21.81
C SER A 162 -3.60 5.53 -21.60
N GLN A 163 -3.12 4.87 -20.55
CA GLN A 163 -3.46 3.49 -20.19
C GLN A 163 -3.55 3.37 -18.65
N PRO A 164 -4.47 4.09 -17.98
CA PRO A 164 -4.50 4.18 -16.53
C PRO A 164 -4.74 2.82 -15.86
N ASN A 165 -5.50 1.94 -16.51
CA ASN A 165 -5.82 0.59 -16.02
C ASN A 165 -4.66 -0.41 -16.19
N ARG A 166 -3.46 0.02 -16.61
CA ARG A 166 -2.29 -0.83 -16.88
C ARG A 166 -1.05 -0.39 -16.11
N LEU A 167 -0.54 -1.28 -15.28
CA LEU A 167 0.64 -1.08 -14.44
C LEU A 167 1.84 -1.89 -14.95
N PHE A 168 3.00 -1.25 -15.09
CA PHE A 168 4.27 -1.85 -15.51
C PHE A 168 5.20 -2.01 -14.30
N VAL A 169 5.12 -3.17 -13.66
CA VAL A 169 5.74 -3.56 -12.39
C VAL A 169 7.14 -4.16 -12.59
N ASP A 170 8.15 -3.64 -11.90
CA ASP A 170 9.50 -4.22 -11.83
C ASP A 170 9.76 -4.74 -10.40
N ARG A 171 9.37 -5.99 -10.14
CA ARG A 171 9.55 -6.70 -8.87
C ARG A 171 11.01 -7.08 -8.66
N ARG A 172 11.52 -6.80 -7.47
CA ARG A 172 12.85 -7.19 -7.02
C ARG A 172 12.78 -7.72 -5.58
N MET A 173 13.48 -8.83 -5.34
CA MET A 173 13.83 -9.26 -3.99
C MET A 173 14.82 -8.25 -3.43
N ALA A 174 14.35 -7.45 -2.48
CA ALA A 174 15.13 -6.36 -1.91
C ALA A 174 16.10 -6.87 -0.85
N ALA A 175 15.67 -7.82 -0.03
CA ALA A 175 16.44 -8.38 1.08
C ALA A 175 15.94 -9.78 1.45
N ILE A 176 16.84 -10.67 1.84
CA ILE A 176 16.50 -11.97 2.45
C ILE A 176 17.44 -12.29 3.62
N ASN A 177 16.98 -13.10 4.57
CA ASN A 177 17.75 -13.43 5.77
C ASN A 177 18.62 -14.71 5.69
N MET A 178 18.47 -15.55 4.67
CA MET A 178 19.28 -16.77 4.50
C MET A 178 19.64 -17.04 3.03
N PRO A 179 20.80 -17.66 2.73
CA PRO A 179 21.28 -17.86 1.35
C PRO A 179 20.59 -18.98 0.55
N ASN A 180 19.87 -19.89 1.22
CA ASN A 180 19.13 -21.00 0.61
C ASN A 180 18.21 -21.65 1.67
N ALA A 181 17.29 -22.51 1.24
CA ALA A 181 16.26 -23.13 2.09
C ALA A 181 16.77 -23.98 3.27
N THR A 182 18.02 -24.45 3.27
CA THR A 182 18.54 -25.41 4.28
C THR A 182 19.48 -24.76 5.31
N SER A 183 20.02 -23.59 5.00
CA SER A 183 20.93 -22.82 5.86
C SER A 183 20.20 -22.17 7.03
N GLY A 184 20.90 -21.91 8.13
CA GLY A 184 20.39 -21.03 9.18
C GLY A 184 20.33 -19.57 8.73
N ASP A 185 19.48 -18.79 9.38
CA ASP A 185 19.25 -17.38 9.11
C ASP A 185 20.30 -16.45 9.75
N SER A 186 20.72 -15.42 9.01
CA SER A 186 21.69 -14.41 9.44
C SER A 186 21.04 -13.19 10.09
N SER A 187 19.71 -13.07 10.02
CA SER A 187 18.95 -11.96 10.58
C SER A 187 17.46 -12.28 10.74
N GLN A 188 16.75 -11.47 11.50
CA GLN A 188 15.30 -11.27 11.31
C GLN A 188 15.05 -9.92 10.64
N LEU A 189 14.08 -9.85 9.74
CA LEU A 189 13.72 -8.67 8.95
C LEU A 189 12.23 -8.34 9.15
N GLY A 190 11.89 -7.06 9.12
CA GLY A 190 10.51 -6.62 9.33
C GLY A 190 10.29 -5.12 9.11
N GLY A 191 9.03 -4.75 8.86
CA GLY A 191 8.64 -3.42 8.44
C GLY A 191 9.10 -3.07 7.02
N SER A 192 8.41 -2.14 6.37
CA SER A 192 8.91 -1.48 5.18
C SER A 192 8.28 -0.10 5.00
N SER A 193 9.07 0.86 4.50
CA SER A 193 8.58 2.04 3.81
C SER A 193 9.44 2.31 2.57
N ILE A 194 8.86 2.90 1.52
CA ILE A 194 9.50 3.03 0.21
C ILE A 194 9.14 4.37 -0.44
N ASP A 195 10.07 5.01 -1.16
CA ASP A 195 9.78 6.20 -1.98
C ASP A 195 9.58 5.87 -3.47
N ALA A 196 9.03 6.78 -4.26
CA ALA A 196 8.80 6.59 -5.70
C ALA A 196 10.08 6.43 -6.55
N ASN A 197 11.26 6.61 -5.95
CA ASN A 197 12.56 6.32 -6.53
C ASN A 197 13.04 4.90 -6.24
N GLY A 198 12.36 4.16 -5.36
CA GLY A 198 12.71 2.80 -4.95
C GLY A 198 13.76 2.74 -3.85
N ASN A 199 13.91 3.79 -3.04
CA ASN A 199 14.66 3.73 -1.79
C ASN A 199 13.77 3.07 -0.74
N LEU A 200 14.01 1.80 -0.48
CA LEU A 200 13.25 0.97 0.45
C LEU A 200 13.98 0.87 1.80
N TYR A 201 13.31 1.26 2.87
CA TYR A 201 13.81 1.26 4.24
C TYR A 201 13.16 0.14 5.05
N TYR A 202 13.95 -0.61 5.81
CA TYR A 202 13.45 -1.70 6.66
C TYR A 202 14.38 -1.95 7.86
N ARG A 203 13.84 -2.65 8.87
CA ARG A 203 14.53 -3.00 10.11
C ARG A 203 15.16 -4.39 10.01
N GLY A 204 16.29 -4.60 10.71
CA GLY A 204 16.82 -5.95 10.92
C GLY A 204 17.60 -6.12 12.23
N ASP A 205 17.49 -7.30 12.82
CA ASP A 205 18.22 -7.70 14.03
C ASP A 205 18.64 -9.19 13.94
N ASN A 206 19.06 -9.79 15.07
CA ASN A 206 19.46 -11.19 15.18
C ASN A 206 18.60 -12.02 16.15
N PHE A 207 17.35 -11.62 16.39
CA PHE A 207 16.48 -12.29 17.35
C PHE A 207 16.20 -13.75 16.94
N GLY A 208 16.71 -14.70 17.73
CA GLY A 208 16.52 -16.13 17.46
C GLY A 208 17.29 -16.67 16.25
N SER A 209 18.18 -15.88 15.65
CA SER A 209 18.90 -16.29 14.44
C SER A 209 19.88 -17.45 14.66
N THR A 210 20.03 -18.29 13.64
CA THR A 210 20.73 -19.59 13.73
C THR A 210 21.87 -19.80 12.72
N GLY A 211 22.00 -18.91 11.73
CA GLY A 211 22.97 -18.98 10.64
C GLY A 211 24.35 -18.42 10.97
N ALA A 212 25.22 -18.41 9.96
CA ALA A 212 26.51 -17.76 10.00
C ALA A 212 26.40 -16.24 9.78
N ASN A 213 27.42 -15.48 10.19
CA ASN A 213 27.50 -14.02 10.01
C ASN A 213 26.21 -13.31 10.48
N GLN A 214 25.72 -13.64 11.67
CA GLN A 214 24.52 -13.03 12.21
C GLN A 214 24.70 -11.51 12.37
N LEU A 215 23.62 -10.75 12.25
CA LEU A 215 23.61 -9.37 12.73
C LEU A 215 23.90 -9.31 14.24
N THR A 216 24.11 -8.10 14.75
CA THR A 216 24.11 -7.82 16.18
C THR A 216 23.28 -6.57 16.42
N GLY A 217 22.59 -6.48 17.56
CA GLY A 217 21.77 -5.33 17.93
C GLY A 217 20.67 -5.00 16.91
N ASN A 218 20.17 -3.77 17.00
CA ASN A 218 19.18 -3.21 16.08
C ASN A 218 19.89 -2.53 14.90
N ASN A 219 19.41 -2.78 13.69
CA ASN A 219 19.95 -2.24 12.46
C ASN A 219 18.81 -1.69 11.59
N ILE A 220 19.11 -0.65 10.82
CA ILE A 220 18.22 -0.06 9.82
C ILE A 220 18.97 -0.06 8.49
N PHE A 221 18.31 -0.54 7.44
CA PHE A 221 18.88 -0.67 6.10
C PHE A 221 18.08 0.17 5.10
N ARG A 222 18.75 0.64 4.05
CA ARG A 222 18.12 1.13 2.83
C ARG A 222 18.60 0.30 1.66
N THR A 223 17.68 -0.33 0.95
CA THR A 223 17.95 -0.98 -0.34
C THR A 223 17.48 -0.06 -1.47
N ARG A 224 18.37 0.25 -2.42
CA ARG A 224 18.06 0.99 -3.64
C ARG A 224 17.59 0.01 -4.71
N LEU A 225 16.28 -0.10 -4.91
CA LEU A 225 15.71 -1.10 -5.82
C LEU A 225 16.25 -0.97 -7.22
N ALA A 226 16.28 0.24 -7.79
CA ALA A 226 16.77 0.51 -9.15
C ALA A 226 18.19 -0.03 -9.40
N ASP A 227 19.05 0.02 -8.37
CA ASP A 227 20.46 -0.36 -8.44
C ASP A 227 20.72 -1.85 -8.15
N ARG A 228 19.73 -2.61 -7.65
CA ARG A 228 19.85 -4.06 -7.36
C ARG A 228 20.36 -4.83 -8.58
N ASN A 229 21.41 -5.65 -8.41
CA ASN A 229 21.81 -6.61 -9.42
C ASN A 229 20.93 -7.87 -9.31
N CYS A 230 20.11 -8.12 -10.34
CA CYS A 230 19.20 -9.27 -10.38
C CYS A 230 19.89 -10.65 -10.41
N SER A 231 21.20 -10.72 -10.65
CA SER A 231 22.00 -11.94 -10.55
C SER A 231 22.63 -12.15 -9.17
N VAL A 232 22.36 -11.29 -8.18
CA VAL A 232 22.96 -11.31 -6.85
C VAL A 232 21.89 -11.38 -5.76
N ILE A 233 22.00 -12.37 -4.89
CA ILE A 233 21.20 -12.50 -3.67
C ILE A 233 21.63 -11.41 -2.66
N ASN A 234 20.70 -10.60 -2.18
CA ASN A 234 20.96 -9.65 -1.10
C ASN A 234 20.71 -10.27 0.28
N LEU A 235 21.69 -11.05 0.75
CA LEU A 235 21.67 -11.67 2.07
C LEU A 235 22.01 -10.65 3.16
N ILE A 236 21.02 -10.27 3.96
CA ILE A 236 21.22 -9.39 5.10
C ILE A 236 21.90 -10.17 6.23
N SER A 237 23.11 -9.74 6.57
CA SER A 237 24.03 -10.41 7.49
C SER A 237 25.04 -9.39 8.01
N SER A 238 25.91 -9.78 8.95
CA SER A 238 27.02 -8.92 9.37
C SER A 238 28.15 -8.82 8.33
N ALA A 239 28.11 -9.55 7.21
CA ALA A 239 29.11 -9.50 6.15
C ALA A 239 29.27 -8.09 5.53
N ALA A 240 30.51 -7.74 5.15
CA ALA A 240 30.90 -6.35 4.84
C ALA A 240 30.26 -5.75 3.57
N THR A 241 29.77 -6.56 2.64
CA THR A 241 29.21 -6.12 1.36
C THR A 241 27.79 -6.64 1.18
N LEU A 242 26.85 -5.72 0.96
CA LEU A 242 25.45 -5.99 0.60
C LEU A 242 25.20 -5.37 -0.78
N ASP A 243 24.28 -5.94 -1.57
CA ASP A 243 24.07 -5.48 -2.95
C ASP A 243 23.00 -4.38 -3.01
N ALA A 244 23.39 -3.22 -3.56
CA ALA A 244 22.61 -1.98 -3.59
C ALA A 244 22.03 -1.54 -2.23
N THR A 245 22.66 -1.93 -1.11
CA THR A 245 22.09 -1.78 0.23
C THR A 245 23.04 -1.02 1.16
N ASP A 246 22.56 0.11 1.65
CA ASP A 246 23.25 0.94 2.64
C ASP A 246 22.83 0.49 4.04
N ARG A 247 23.78 0.37 4.98
CA ARG A 247 23.45 0.28 6.41
C ARG A 247 23.37 1.69 6.98
N LEU A 248 22.27 2.04 7.60
CA LEU A 248 22.01 3.36 8.15
C LEU A 248 22.31 3.37 9.65
N VAL A 249 21.67 2.45 10.38
CA VAL A 249 21.95 2.16 11.79
C VAL A 249 22.59 0.77 11.86
N VAL A 250 23.66 0.63 12.64
CA VAL A 250 24.43 -0.62 12.79
C VAL A 250 24.62 -0.95 14.26
N GLY A 251 24.23 -2.15 14.69
CA GLY A 251 24.58 -2.66 16.02
C GLY A 251 23.98 -1.90 17.20
N SER A 252 22.89 -1.14 17.01
CA SER A 252 22.35 -0.26 18.05
C SER A 252 21.81 -1.08 19.23
N THR A 253 22.27 -0.74 20.44
CA THR A 253 21.75 -1.29 21.70
C THR A 253 20.40 -0.70 22.07
N THR A 254 20.04 0.46 21.51
CA THR A 254 18.70 1.03 21.62
C THR A 254 17.79 0.30 20.63
N VAL A 255 16.57 -0.02 21.04
CA VAL A 255 15.56 -0.59 20.13
C VAL A 255 15.04 0.52 19.20
N HIS A 256 15.05 0.26 17.90
CA HIS A 256 14.43 1.12 16.89
C HIS A 256 13.14 0.45 16.40
N SER A 257 12.10 1.25 16.16
CA SER A 257 10.89 0.79 15.48
C SER A 257 11.16 0.60 13.98
N VAL A 258 10.16 0.09 13.25
CA VAL A 258 10.14 0.07 11.78
C VAL A 258 10.33 1.49 11.20
N PRO A 259 11.13 1.66 10.13
CA PRO A 259 11.54 2.98 9.64
C PRO A 259 10.53 3.62 8.68
N ALA A 260 10.29 4.92 8.86
CA ALA A 260 9.77 5.81 7.81
C ALA A 260 10.96 6.43 7.03
N HIS A 261 10.66 7.37 6.13
CA HIS A 261 11.69 8.05 5.35
C HIS A 261 11.25 9.47 4.93
N ILE A 262 12.20 10.21 4.36
CA ILE A 262 11.91 11.44 3.60
C ILE A 262 12.29 11.14 2.14
N PRO A 263 11.34 11.22 1.17
CA PRO A 263 11.56 10.79 -0.21
C PRO A 263 12.72 11.48 -0.93
N ALA A 264 13.41 10.75 -1.80
CA ALA A 264 14.44 11.30 -2.68
C ALA A 264 13.90 12.38 -3.64
N SER A 265 12.61 12.37 -3.95
CA SER A 265 11.93 13.43 -4.72
C SER A 265 11.84 14.77 -3.98
N VAL A 266 11.97 14.76 -2.64
CA VAL A 266 11.90 15.93 -1.77
C VAL A 266 13.29 16.46 -1.40
N VAL A 267 14.21 15.57 -1.04
CA VAL A 267 15.56 15.93 -0.53
C VAL A 267 16.70 15.67 -1.51
N GLY A 268 16.43 15.00 -2.64
CA GLY A 268 17.45 14.53 -3.56
C GLY A 268 18.21 13.28 -3.07
N GLY A 269 19.23 12.90 -3.84
CA GLY A 269 20.09 11.75 -3.54
C GLY A 269 19.30 10.44 -3.41
N ASN A 270 19.49 9.74 -2.29
CA ASN A 270 18.87 8.45 -1.99
C ASN A 270 17.77 8.57 -0.92
N GLY A 271 17.23 9.78 -0.70
CA GLY A 271 16.34 10.07 0.42
C GLY A 271 17.05 10.06 1.79
N LEU A 272 16.28 10.30 2.86
CA LEU A 272 16.75 10.20 4.25
C LEU A 272 15.99 9.11 5.00
N TYR A 273 16.69 8.42 5.90
CA TYR A 273 16.04 7.67 6.98
C TYR A 273 15.35 8.63 7.93
N ALA A 274 14.14 8.28 8.38
CA ALA A 274 13.46 8.90 9.50
C ALA A 274 12.77 7.81 10.35
N GLY A 275 13.09 7.70 11.64
CA GLY A 275 12.37 6.74 12.48
C GLY A 275 12.51 6.96 13.98
N PRO A 276 11.55 6.47 14.77
CA PRO A 276 11.61 6.55 16.22
C PRO A 276 12.49 5.44 16.81
N ASN A 277 13.00 5.71 18.03
CA ASN A 277 13.60 4.70 18.89
C ASN A 277 12.97 4.71 20.30
N PHE A 278 13.29 3.68 21.08
CA PHE A 278 12.73 3.43 22.42
C PHE A 278 13.32 4.34 23.51
N ASN A 279 14.25 5.23 23.18
CA ASN A 279 14.67 6.36 24.03
C ASN A 279 13.83 7.64 23.73
N ALA A 280 12.67 7.48 23.09
CA ALA A 280 11.81 8.52 22.55
C ALA A 280 12.44 9.46 21.51
N GLN A 281 13.56 9.08 20.88
CA GLN A 281 14.27 9.96 19.93
C GLN A 281 13.74 9.83 18.51
N TYR A 282 13.73 10.94 17.78
CA TYR A 282 13.74 10.98 16.32
C TYR A 282 15.17 10.73 15.84
N VAL A 283 15.35 9.66 15.06
CA VAL A 283 16.62 9.28 14.45
C VAL A 283 16.53 9.46 12.94
N TYR A 284 17.49 10.18 12.34
CA TYR A 284 17.48 10.49 10.91
C TYR A 284 18.86 10.63 10.30
N GLY A 285 18.94 10.52 8.97
CA GLY A 285 20.13 10.87 8.20
C GLY A 285 20.27 10.13 6.86
N PRO A 286 21.22 10.56 6.00
CA PRO A 286 21.38 9.99 4.66
C PRO A 286 22.21 8.70 4.62
N ALA A 287 23.09 8.46 5.59
CA ALA A 287 24.09 7.39 5.55
C ALA A 287 24.70 7.09 6.94
N LEU A 288 25.39 5.95 7.06
CA LEU A 288 26.18 5.60 8.24
C LEU A 288 27.18 6.71 8.59
N GLY A 289 27.31 7.01 9.89
CA GLY A 289 28.20 8.08 10.38
C GLY A 289 27.64 9.49 10.24
N SER A 290 26.51 9.66 9.53
CA SER A 290 25.75 10.91 9.40
C SER A 290 24.33 10.76 9.97
N ILE A 291 24.16 9.92 10.98
CA ILE A 291 22.89 9.72 11.69
C ILE A 291 22.84 10.62 12.93
N THR A 292 21.77 11.41 13.02
CA THR A 292 21.46 12.27 14.17
C THR A 292 20.35 11.64 15.01
N SER A 293 20.31 11.93 16.31
CA SER A 293 19.21 11.54 17.20
C SER A 293 18.83 12.72 18.09
N THR A 294 17.54 13.06 18.17
CA THR A 294 17.04 14.23 18.91
C THR A 294 15.68 13.97 19.58
N LEU A 295 15.29 14.85 20.50
CA LEU A 295 13.94 14.96 21.08
C LEU A 295 13.17 16.19 20.54
N SER A 296 13.75 16.94 19.59
CA SER A 296 13.19 18.21 19.07
C SER A 296 11.84 18.09 18.38
N HIS A 297 11.39 16.88 18.06
CA HIS A 297 10.12 16.57 17.41
C HIS A 297 8.97 16.31 18.40
N LEU A 298 9.20 16.50 19.70
CA LEU A 298 8.19 16.37 20.75
C LEU A 298 7.81 17.76 21.28
N ASP A 299 6.52 18.09 21.23
CA ASP A 299 5.98 19.34 21.77
C ASP A 299 5.85 19.25 23.30
N PRO A 300 6.34 20.23 24.09
CA PRO A 300 6.11 20.32 25.53
C PRO A 300 4.64 20.37 25.99
N VAL A 301 3.67 20.51 25.09
CA VAL A 301 2.24 20.25 25.38
C VAL A 301 2.06 18.82 25.96
N ALA A 302 2.84 17.85 25.47
CA ALA A 302 3.01 16.54 26.09
C ALA A 302 3.99 16.64 27.28
N THR A 303 3.49 16.57 28.52
CA THR A 303 4.34 16.79 29.70
C THR A 303 5.34 15.66 29.99
N SER A 304 5.18 14.47 29.38
CA SER A 304 6.11 13.35 29.50
C SER A 304 7.27 13.39 28.49
N LEU A 305 7.21 14.24 27.45
CA LEU A 305 8.19 14.33 26.36
C LEU A 305 8.63 12.94 25.84
N SER A 306 7.64 12.10 25.54
CA SER A 306 7.83 10.72 25.08
C SER A 306 6.90 10.37 23.91
N GLN A 307 7.18 9.25 23.23
CA GLN A 307 6.48 8.81 22.00
C GLN A 307 6.21 7.31 21.96
N ARG A 308 5.33 6.88 21.05
CA ARG A 308 5.05 5.46 20.73
C ARG A 308 4.93 5.22 19.21
N GLY A 309 4.97 3.95 18.82
CA GLY A 309 4.71 3.51 17.44
C GLY A 309 5.81 3.79 16.41
N SER A 310 5.37 4.05 15.18
CA SER A 310 6.16 4.38 13.99
C SER A 310 5.59 5.64 13.31
N PHE A 311 6.41 6.37 12.55
CA PHE A 311 6.03 7.69 12.02
C PHE A 311 5.05 7.63 10.85
N GLY A 312 3.99 8.43 10.93
CA GLY A 312 3.21 8.86 9.76
C GLY A 312 3.98 9.91 8.96
N GLN A 313 3.63 10.07 7.68
CA GLN A 313 4.38 10.91 6.75
C GLN A 313 3.48 11.55 5.69
N THR A 314 3.75 12.80 5.31
CA THR A 314 3.07 13.49 4.21
C THR A 314 3.95 14.53 3.53
N LYS A 315 3.72 14.75 2.23
CA LYS A 315 4.29 15.86 1.45
C LYS A 315 3.68 17.22 1.81
N ALA A 316 2.52 17.26 2.47
CA ALA A 316 1.96 18.48 3.01
C ALA A 316 2.92 19.09 4.05
N THR A 317 3.05 20.42 4.07
CA THR A 317 3.96 21.15 4.98
C THR A 317 3.21 22.17 5.86
N PRO A 318 2.21 21.77 6.67
CA PRO A 318 1.46 22.66 7.57
C PRO A 318 2.35 23.54 8.46
N LEU A 319 3.47 23.00 8.91
CA LEU A 319 4.36 23.65 9.87
C LEU A 319 5.60 24.30 9.19
N GLY A 320 5.65 24.32 7.86
CA GLY A 320 6.85 24.63 7.09
C GLY A 320 7.79 23.43 6.93
N GLY A 321 9.04 23.67 6.55
CA GLY A 321 9.98 22.63 6.12
C GLY A 321 9.75 22.18 4.67
N VAL A 322 10.28 21.02 4.30
CA VAL A 322 10.12 20.38 2.98
C VAL A 322 9.24 19.13 3.01
N PHE A 323 8.99 18.59 4.19
CA PHE A 323 8.20 17.37 4.43
C PHE A 323 7.65 17.39 5.86
N THR A 324 6.62 16.62 6.15
CA THR A 324 6.05 16.50 7.51
C THR A 324 6.01 15.06 7.96
N LEU A 325 6.36 14.85 9.23
CA LEU A 325 6.26 13.57 9.93
C LEU A 325 5.34 13.71 11.14
N GLY A 326 4.77 12.58 11.58
CA GLY A 326 3.86 12.54 12.72
C GLY A 326 4.10 11.31 13.59
N VAL A 327 3.93 11.45 14.90
CA VAL A 327 4.07 10.33 15.85
C VAL A 327 3.09 10.46 17.01
N LEU A 328 2.70 9.32 17.59
CA LEU A 328 2.01 9.27 18.86
C LEU A 328 2.92 9.84 19.96
N GLY A 329 2.48 10.90 20.62
CA GLY A 329 3.02 11.41 21.87
C GLY A 329 2.26 10.85 23.07
N GLN A 330 2.96 10.77 24.20
CA GLN A 330 2.33 10.47 25.49
C GLN A 330 1.94 11.77 26.21
N ASP A 331 0.85 11.76 26.97
CA ASP A 331 0.42 12.90 27.79
C ASP A 331 1.08 12.91 29.19
N ALA A 332 0.42 13.51 30.18
CA ALA A 332 0.89 13.60 31.57
C ALA A 332 0.70 12.33 32.40
N ALA A 333 -0.15 11.40 31.95
CA ALA A 333 -0.41 10.09 32.57
C ALA A 333 0.43 8.96 31.94
N ASP A 334 1.30 9.30 30.99
CA ASP A 334 1.96 8.37 30.06
C ASP A 334 0.97 7.66 29.11
N ASP A 335 -0.23 8.20 28.87
CA ASP A 335 -1.20 7.66 27.92
C ASP A 335 -0.96 8.24 26.51
N SER A 336 -1.06 7.40 25.47
CA SER A 336 -0.78 7.77 24.07
C SER A 336 -1.94 8.56 23.42
N THR A 337 -2.19 9.78 23.89
CA THR A 337 -3.34 10.63 23.55
C THR A 337 -2.98 11.91 22.77
N VAL A 338 -1.71 12.06 22.35
CA VAL A 338 -1.21 13.24 21.63
C VAL A 338 -0.74 12.85 20.23
N ILE A 339 -1.02 13.68 19.22
CA ILE A 339 -0.36 13.60 17.91
C ILE A 339 0.72 14.69 17.85
N ASN A 340 2.00 14.30 17.87
CA ASN A 340 3.11 15.20 17.57
C ASN A 340 3.32 15.26 16.06
N VAL A 341 3.03 16.40 15.44
CA VAL A 341 3.31 16.70 14.02
C VAL A 341 4.55 17.58 13.95
N PHE A 342 5.48 17.30 13.04
CA PHE A 342 6.70 18.10 12.90
C PHE A 342 7.14 18.24 11.44
N GLY A 343 7.45 19.48 11.06
CA GLY A 343 8.06 19.81 9.77
C GLY A 343 9.57 19.58 9.83
N VAL A 344 10.15 19.06 8.74
CA VAL A 344 11.60 18.80 8.65
C VAL A 344 12.24 19.59 7.50
N ASN A 345 13.48 20.02 7.71
CA ASN A 345 14.33 20.63 6.69
C ASN A 345 14.88 19.57 5.72
N ALA A 346 15.51 20.01 4.63
CA ALA A 346 16.06 19.12 3.61
C ALA A 346 17.23 18.22 4.09
N ASP A 347 17.83 18.51 5.24
CA ASP A 347 18.82 17.66 5.92
C ASP A 347 18.20 16.68 6.95
N GLY A 348 16.87 16.73 7.12
CA GLY A 348 16.11 15.97 8.11
C GLY A 348 16.03 16.62 9.50
N SER A 349 16.65 17.78 9.73
CA SER A 349 16.52 18.48 11.01
C SER A 349 15.10 19.00 11.23
N VAL A 350 14.61 18.93 12.47
CA VAL A 350 13.28 19.43 12.83
C VAL A 350 13.25 20.96 12.65
N ALA A 351 12.37 21.44 11.78
CA ALA A 351 12.14 22.86 11.53
C ALA A 351 11.13 23.45 12.53
N SER A 352 10.13 22.66 12.89
CA SER A 352 8.96 23.06 13.69
C SER A 352 8.25 21.82 14.21
N VAL A 353 7.54 21.96 15.33
CA VAL A 353 6.75 20.88 15.95
C VAL A 353 5.46 21.46 16.52
N LYS A 354 4.38 20.68 16.49
CA LYS A 354 3.12 20.95 17.17
C LYS A 354 2.51 19.65 17.71
N GLY A 355 2.21 19.63 19.00
CA GLY A 355 1.44 18.60 19.68
C GLY A 355 -0.05 18.92 19.68
N PHE A 356 -0.86 17.97 19.23
CA PHE A 356 -2.31 18.05 19.27
C PHE A 356 -2.85 17.00 20.26
N GLN A 357 -3.33 17.48 21.40
CA GLN A 357 -3.98 16.65 22.41
C GLN A 357 -5.37 16.25 21.92
N VAL A 358 -5.66 14.95 21.89
CA VAL A 358 -7.03 14.45 21.67
C VAL A 358 -7.89 14.84 22.88
N PRO A 359 -9.07 15.46 22.68
CA PRO A 359 -9.94 15.87 23.76
C PRO A 359 -10.61 14.67 24.44
N THR A 360 -10.98 14.81 25.71
CA THR A 360 -11.63 13.75 26.51
C THR A 360 -13.06 13.41 26.07
N SER A 361 -13.60 14.13 25.09
CA SER A 361 -14.92 13.90 24.50
C SER A 361 -14.89 14.34 23.05
N ILE A 362 -15.39 13.49 22.15
CA ILE A 362 -15.53 13.78 20.71
C ILE A 362 -16.93 13.36 20.31
N THR A 363 -17.59 14.21 19.52
CA THR A 363 -18.82 13.92 18.82
C THR A 363 -18.51 13.70 17.33
N ASP A 364 -19.11 12.68 16.73
CA ASP A 364 -19.12 12.49 15.28
C ASP A 364 -20.06 13.49 14.62
N ASN A 365 -19.57 14.22 13.62
CA ASN A 365 -20.33 15.29 12.98
C ASN A 365 -21.36 14.82 11.93
N ASP A 366 -21.41 13.53 11.56
CA ASP A 366 -22.41 12.98 10.63
C ASP A 366 -23.68 12.51 11.37
N ASP A 367 -23.49 11.74 12.44
CA ASP A 367 -24.57 11.03 13.15
C ASP A 367 -24.80 11.52 14.60
N GLY A 368 -23.85 12.26 15.18
CA GLY A 368 -23.95 12.80 16.54
C GLY A 368 -23.55 11.81 17.65
N PHE A 369 -23.05 10.62 17.31
CA PHE A 369 -22.47 9.69 18.28
C PHE A 369 -21.36 10.37 19.09
N THR A 370 -21.25 10.09 20.39
CA THR A 370 -20.31 10.80 21.27
C THR A 370 -19.65 9.87 22.29
N VAL A 371 -18.33 9.73 22.20
CA VAL A 371 -17.50 9.00 23.18
C VAL A 371 -17.02 9.97 24.24
N ASN A 372 -16.98 9.50 25.49
CA ASN A 372 -16.37 10.22 26.61
C ASN A 372 -15.25 9.36 27.18
N TYR A 373 -14.01 9.69 26.79
CA TYR A 373 -12.83 8.90 27.12
C TYR A 373 -12.59 8.85 28.63
N LEU A 374 -12.49 7.63 29.16
CA LEU A 374 -12.10 7.37 30.54
C LEU A 374 -10.57 7.47 30.70
N PRO A 375 -10.05 7.70 31.93
CA PRO A 375 -8.61 7.64 32.18
C PRO A 375 -8.03 6.27 31.78
N GLY A 376 -6.93 6.27 31.02
CA GLY A 376 -6.33 5.07 30.41
C GLY A 376 -6.67 4.85 28.94
N ALA A 377 -7.66 5.57 28.38
CA ALA A 377 -7.94 5.55 26.95
C ALA A 377 -6.76 6.14 26.15
N GLN A 378 -6.32 5.46 25.10
CA GLN A 378 -5.15 5.85 24.29
C GLN A 378 -5.08 5.10 22.95
N ASP A 379 -4.19 5.52 22.04
CA ASP A 379 -3.78 4.65 20.94
C ASP A 379 -3.11 3.37 21.48
N ALA A 380 -3.70 2.21 21.16
CA ALA A 380 -3.16 0.89 21.49
C ALA A 380 -2.51 0.18 20.27
N HIS A 381 -2.46 0.82 19.10
CA HIS A 381 -2.00 0.19 17.86
C HIS A 381 -0.49 -0.07 17.85
N HIS A 382 0.24 0.59 18.75
CA HIS A 382 1.68 0.40 18.95
C HIS A 382 2.09 -0.85 19.77
N TYR A 383 1.13 -1.66 20.25
CA TYR A 383 1.42 -2.90 20.98
C TYR A 383 1.78 -4.09 20.06
N GLY A 384 2.23 -5.18 20.68
CA GLY A 384 2.53 -6.44 19.98
C GLY A 384 3.84 -6.40 19.20
N SER A 385 3.84 -6.97 18.00
CA SER A 385 5.03 -7.08 17.14
C SER A 385 5.17 -5.92 16.14
N THR A 386 4.32 -4.89 16.23
CA THR A 386 4.23 -3.79 15.24
C THR A 386 5.53 -2.97 15.18
N ALA A 387 6.17 -2.69 16.31
CA ALA A 387 7.49 -2.04 16.33
C ALA A 387 8.61 -2.84 15.62
N PHE A 388 8.45 -4.15 15.41
CA PHE A 388 9.48 -5.05 14.86
C PHE A 388 9.17 -5.51 13.43
N ARG A 389 7.89 -5.76 13.12
CA ARG A 389 7.40 -6.30 11.84
C ARG A 389 6.25 -5.50 11.21
N GLY A 390 5.63 -4.58 11.96
CA GLY A 390 4.42 -3.87 11.55
C GLY A 390 4.61 -2.82 10.46
N GLY A 391 3.49 -2.28 10.00
CA GLY A 391 3.49 -1.18 9.06
C GLY A 391 3.94 0.14 9.67
N VAL A 392 4.10 1.11 8.77
CA VAL A 392 4.73 2.39 9.08
C VAL A 392 3.64 3.46 9.16
N GLY A 393 3.63 4.20 10.27
CA GLY A 393 2.67 5.26 10.54
C GLY A 393 1.42 4.78 11.27
N HIS A 394 1.39 5.11 12.56
CA HIS A 394 0.22 4.93 13.43
C HIS A 394 -0.74 6.13 13.36
N VAL A 395 -0.22 7.29 12.93
CA VAL A 395 -0.98 8.50 12.67
C VAL A 395 -1.02 8.75 11.17
N ALA A 396 -2.17 9.13 10.64
CA ALA A 396 -2.30 9.61 9.27
C ALA A 396 -2.23 11.14 9.25
N LEU A 397 -1.58 11.68 8.21
CA LEU A 397 -1.40 13.12 8.00
C LEU A 397 -1.79 13.46 6.56
N GLY A 398 -2.43 14.61 6.36
CA GLY A 398 -2.74 15.06 5.00
C GLY A 398 -3.47 16.41 4.99
N ARG A 399 -4.23 16.64 3.92
CA ARG A 399 -5.05 17.82 3.71
C ARG A 399 -6.37 17.46 3.05
N ASP A 400 -7.37 18.32 3.21
CA ASP A 400 -8.54 18.29 2.36
C ASP A 400 -8.35 19.10 1.07
N ALA A 401 -9.29 18.96 0.13
CA ALA A 401 -9.34 19.73 -1.11
C ALA A 401 -9.43 21.26 -0.89
N GLY A 402 -9.88 21.71 0.29
CA GLY A 402 -9.86 23.12 0.71
C GLY A 402 -8.51 23.62 1.21
N GLY A 403 -7.52 22.75 1.35
CA GLY A 403 -6.21 23.06 1.92
C GLY A 403 -6.17 23.12 3.46
N ASN A 404 -7.24 22.74 4.16
CA ASN A 404 -7.19 22.52 5.60
C ASN A 404 -6.30 21.31 5.88
N ASN A 405 -5.55 21.34 6.98
CA ASN A 405 -4.68 20.22 7.36
C ASN A 405 -5.45 19.26 8.24
N LEU A 406 -5.25 17.96 7.99
CA LEU A 406 -5.92 16.87 8.68
C LEU A 406 -4.89 15.97 9.37
N ILE A 407 -5.24 15.52 10.55
CA ILE A 407 -4.50 14.52 11.34
C ILE A 407 -5.48 13.47 11.83
N ALA A 408 -5.10 12.19 11.80
CA ALA A 408 -5.92 11.12 12.35
C ALA A 408 -5.08 10.10 13.10
N MET A 409 -5.66 9.49 14.13
CA MET A 409 -5.10 8.34 14.82
C MET A 409 -6.22 7.44 15.36
N THR A 410 -5.86 6.24 15.77
CA THR A 410 -6.75 5.35 16.52
C THR A 410 -6.78 5.73 18.00
N MET A 411 -7.96 5.67 18.61
CA MET A 411 -8.16 5.74 20.05
C MET A 411 -8.85 4.46 20.52
N SER A 412 -8.35 3.85 21.58
CA SER A 412 -8.95 2.69 22.24
C SER A 412 -9.48 3.13 23.60
N GLU A 413 -10.71 2.76 23.94
CA GLU A 413 -11.42 3.27 25.13
C GLU A 413 -10.82 2.79 26.46
N ASN A 414 -10.21 1.61 26.46
CA ASN A 414 -9.61 0.95 27.61
C ASN A 414 -8.07 0.88 27.51
N GLY A 415 -7.51 1.19 26.34
CA GLY A 415 -6.07 1.37 26.13
C GLY A 415 -5.22 0.09 26.20
N PHE A 416 -5.80 -1.10 26.05
CA PHE A 416 -5.05 -2.36 26.05
C PHE A 416 -4.86 -2.96 24.64
N SER A 417 -3.86 -3.83 24.48
CA SER A 417 -3.41 -4.33 23.16
C SER A 417 -4.47 -4.97 22.26
N GLY A 418 -5.58 -5.45 22.81
CA GLY A 418 -6.65 -6.16 22.10
C GLY A 418 -8.01 -5.51 22.27
N ASP A 419 -8.03 -4.19 22.48
CA ASP A 419 -9.25 -3.43 22.74
C ASP A 419 -10.14 -3.38 21.48
N PHE A 420 -11.31 -4.01 21.58
CA PHE A 420 -12.30 -4.11 20.52
C PHE A 420 -13.07 -2.79 20.35
N ALA A 421 -13.22 -2.00 21.41
CA ALA A 421 -13.79 -0.66 21.37
C ALA A 421 -12.71 0.33 20.95
N ASN A 422 -12.80 0.81 19.71
CA ASN A 422 -11.83 1.75 19.14
C ASN A 422 -12.51 2.70 18.15
N GLN A 423 -11.92 3.88 17.99
CA GLN A 423 -12.38 4.92 17.09
C GLN A 423 -11.21 5.45 16.26
N ILE A 424 -11.49 5.90 15.05
CA ILE A 424 -10.56 6.70 14.26
C ILE A 424 -10.96 8.17 14.46
N VAL A 425 -10.19 8.89 15.27
CA VAL A 425 -10.41 10.30 15.56
C VAL A 425 -9.69 11.16 14.54
N VAL A 426 -10.33 12.21 14.05
CA VAL A 426 -9.77 13.14 13.05
C VAL A 426 -9.81 14.57 13.58
N GLY A 427 -8.66 15.24 13.52
CA GLY A 427 -8.50 16.64 13.84
C GLY A 427 -8.26 17.49 12.59
N ARG A 428 -8.93 18.65 12.48
CA ARG A 428 -8.79 19.61 11.37
C ARG A 428 -8.33 20.97 11.85
N TYR A 429 -7.31 21.53 11.19
CA TYR A 429 -6.80 22.88 11.48
C TYR A 429 -6.26 23.62 10.25
N THR A 430 -6.40 24.95 10.25
CA THR A 430 -5.85 25.86 9.24
C THR A 430 -4.54 26.50 9.70
N ASP A 431 -4.55 27.13 10.87
CA ASP A 431 -3.37 27.63 11.57
C ASP A 431 -2.94 26.60 12.64
N PRO A 432 -1.67 26.11 12.63
CA PRO A 432 -1.14 25.25 13.69
C PRO A 432 -1.22 25.82 15.12
N ASN A 433 -1.38 27.13 15.26
CA ASN A 433 -1.54 27.84 16.53
C ASN A 433 -3.00 28.21 16.82
N GLY A 434 -3.92 27.94 15.88
CA GLY A 434 -5.34 28.17 16.02
C GLY A 434 -6.04 27.08 16.84
N ALA A 435 -7.38 27.14 16.84
CA ALA A 435 -8.19 26.03 17.33
C ALA A 435 -8.14 24.85 16.35
N ILE A 436 -8.18 23.64 16.89
CA ILE A 436 -8.38 22.40 16.14
C ILE A 436 -9.81 21.92 16.35
N GLU A 437 -10.49 21.56 15.27
CA GLU A 437 -11.80 20.92 15.27
C GLU A 437 -11.60 19.40 15.31
N TRP A 438 -12.50 18.66 15.97
CA TRP A 438 -12.44 17.19 16.04
C TRP A 438 -13.76 16.55 15.59
N THR A 439 -13.64 15.37 14.95
CA THR A 439 -14.73 14.45 14.61
C THR A 439 -14.19 13.01 14.70
N MET A 440 -15.05 12.02 14.45
CA MET A 440 -14.63 10.66 14.12
C MET A 440 -14.76 10.44 12.60
N ALA A 441 -13.91 9.57 12.06
CA ALA A 441 -14.10 8.97 10.74
C ALA A 441 -14.81 7.61 10.84
N ALA A 442 -14.62 6.91 11.95
CA ALA A 442 -15.13 5.58 12.23
C ALA A 442 -15.14 5.32 13.75
N TYR A 443 -16.07 4.50 14.23
CA TYR A 443 -16.14 4.08 15.63
C TYR A 443 -16.72 2.67 15.78
N VAL A 444 -16.32 2.00 16.86
CA VAL A 444 -16.94 0.83 17.48
C VAL A 444 -16.94 1.08 19.00
N ASP A 445 -18.11 1.02 19.64
CA ASP A 445 -18.34 1.34 21.07
C ASP A 445 -18.32 0.08 21.95
N GLN A 446 -17.95 0.22 23.22
CA GLN A 446 -17.85 -0.83 24.23
C GLN A 446 -19.20 -1.37 24.77
N LEU A 447 -20.36 -0.87 24.31
CA LEU A 447 -21.67 -1.05 24.97
C LEU A 447 -22.15 -2.51 25.17
N MET A 448 -21.64 -3.12 26.24
CA MET A 448 -21.86 -4.45 26.81
C MET A 448 -21.54 -5.68 25.94
N PRO A 449 -20.76 -6.67 26.46
CA PRO A 449 -20.51 -7.92 25.76
C PRO A 449 -21.81 -8.68 25.45
N GLY A 450 -22.16 -8.75 24.17
CA GLY A 450 -23.35 -9.46 23.67
C GLY A 450 -24.43 -8.56 23.03
N THR A 451 -24.24 -7.25 22.97
CA THR A 451 -24.96 -6.35 22.05
C THR A 451 -23.99 -5.89 20.97
N MET A 452 -24.18 -6.36 19.74
CA MET A 452 -23.19 -6.25 18.65
C MET A 452 -23.39 -5.00 17.78
N ASP A 453 -24.27 -4.09 18.22
CA ASP A 453 -24.97 -3.09 17.40
C ASP A 453 -24.53 -1.64 17.71
N ALA A 454 -23.23 -1.36 17.70
CA ALA A 454 -22.72 -0.05 18.16
C ALA A 454 -21.48 0.48 17.42
N GLY A 455 -21.39 0.24 16.10
CA GLY A 455 -20.39 0.88 15.25
C GLY A 455 -20.98 1.85 14.23
N LYS A 456 -20.11 2.52 13.47
CA LYS A 456 -20.53 3.50 12.47
C LYS A 456 -21.16 2.82 11.25
N ALA A 457 -22.26 3.39 10.76
CA ALA A 457 -23.01 2.90 9.61
C ALA A 457 -22.25 2.97 8.27
N ILE A 458 -22.51 2.00 7.39
CA ILE A 458 -21.98 1.86 6.04
C ILE A 458 -23.12 2.07 5.04
N TYR A 459 -22.90 2.93 4.05
CA TYR A 459 -23.97 3.41 3.15
C TYR A 459 -23.80 2.96 1.70
N ASP A 460 -24.92 2.76 1.02
CA ASP A 460 -24.99 2.66 -0.45
C ASP A 460 -25.05 4.04 -1.14
N GLN A 461 -24.98 4.04 -2.48
CA GLN A 461 -25.09 5.24 -3.33
C GLN A 461 -26.38 6.07 -3.15
N ASN A 462 -27.43 5.49 -2.54
CA ASN A 462 -28.70 6.17 -2.26
C ASN A 462 -28.74 6.76 -0.84
N GLY A 463 -27.70 6.54 -0.03
CA GLY A 463 -27.66 6.88 1.39
C GLY A 463 -28.45 5.91 2.27
N VAL A 464 -28.75 4.70 1.79
CA VAL A 464 -29.35 3.62 2.58
C VAL A 464 -28.24 2.89 3.32
N GLU A 465 -28.46 2.61 4.60
CA GLU A 465 -27.55 1.81 5.42
C GLU A 465 -27.61 0.34 4.98
N ILE A 466 -26.45 -0.25 4.71
CA ILE A 466 -26.28 -1.64 4.24
C ILE A 466 -25.47 -2.50 5.22
N GLY A 467 -25.12 -1.94 6.37
CA GLY A 467 -24.29 -2.56 7.38
C GLY A 467 -23.67 -1.53 8.32
N GLN A 468 -22.86 -2.00 9.25
CA GLN A 468 -22.21 -1.23 10.29
C GLN A 468 -20.82 -1.80 10.63
N LEU A 469 -19.95 -1.01 11.23
CA LEU A 469 -18.78 -1.52 11.93
C LEU A 469 -19.22 -2.31 13.17
N VAL A 470 -18.46 -3.33 13.56
CA VAL A 470 -18.74 -4.16 14.75
C VAL A 470 -17.45 -4.56 15.47
N ASP A 471 -17.59 -5.17 16.65
CA ASP A 471 -16.45 -5.79 17.34
C ASP A 471 -15.86 -6.95 16.53
N LEU A 472 -14.53 -7.08 16.49
CA LEU A 472 -13.86 -8.23 15.85
C LEU A 472 -14.27 -9.59 16.45
N ILE A 473 -14.78 -9.62 17.68
CA ILE A 473 -15.33 -10.84 18.29
C ILE A 473 -16.56 -11.38 17.51
N ALA A 474 -17.31 -10.51 16.83
CA ALA A 474 -18.44 -10.88 15.98
C ALA A 474 -17.99 -11.73 14.79
N VAL A 475 -16.98 -11.23 14.07
CA VAL A 475 -16.37 -11.88 12.89
C VAL A 475 -15.61 -13.16 13.27
N THR A 476 -14.90 -13.16 14.40
CA THR A 476 -14.04 -14.29 14.78
C THR A 476 -14.73 -15.37 15.61
N GLY A 477 -15.95 -15.12 16.11
CA GLY A 477 -16.65 -16.02 17.03
C GLY A 477 -15.96 -16.23 18.38
N GLY A 478 -14.95 -15.43 18.73
CA GLY A 478 -14.35 -15.43 20.07
C GLY A 478 -12.86 -15.10 20.18
N SER A 479 -12.05 -15.25 19.13
CA SER A 479 -10.61 -14.89 19.17
C SER A 479 -10.01 -14.80 17.76
N PRO A 480 -9.19 -13.77 17.43
CA PRO A 480 -8.77 -12.66 18.30
C PRO A 480 -9.88 -11.67 18.66
N PHE A 481 -9.75 -11.01 19.82
CA PHE A 481 -10.75 -10.07 20.33
C PHE A 481 -10.71 -8.71 19.65
N GLY A 482 -9.52 -8.19 19.32
CA GLY A 482 -9.33 -6.85 18.77
C GLY A 482 -7.86 -6.57 18.41
N PRO A 483 -7.56 -5.39 17.83
CA PRO A 483 -8.48 -4.27 17.60
C PRO A 483 -9.49 -4.53 16.48
N SER A 484 -10.63 -3.85 16.52
CA SER A 484 -11.72 -3.98 15.53
C SER A 484 -11.48 -3.17 14.26
N MET A 485 -10.60 -2.17 14.30
CA MET A 485 -10.12 -1.42 13.14
C MET A 485 -8.59 -1.38 13.07
N SER A 486 -8.06 -1.20 11.87
CA SER A 486 -6.65 -0.91 11.62
C SER A 486 -6.26 0.51 12.04
N ALA A 487 -4.97 0.84 11.96
CA ALA A 487 -4.55 2.24 12.01
C ALA A 487 -5.06 2.98 10.74
N PRO A 488 -5.29 4.30 10.79
CA PRO A 488 -5.77 5.05 9.64
C PRO A 488 -4.67 5.25 8.60
N ALA A 489 -5.08 5.28 7.33
CA ALA A 489 -4.34 5.89 6.24
C ALA A 489 -5.19 6.99 5.59
N MET A 490 -4.58 7.94 4.88
CA MET A 490 -5.28 9.10 4.32
C MET A 490 -4.86 9.31 2.87
N ASP A 491 -5.84 9.59 1.99
CA ASP A 491 -5.57 9.96 0.60
C ASP A 491 -5.44 11.47 0.41
N SER A 492 -5.20 11.90 -0.83
CA SER A 492 -4.89 13.31 -1.14
C SER A 492 -6.03 14.31 -0.93
N ALA A 493 -7.27 13.85 -0.69
CA ALA A 493 -8.42 14.71 -0.41
C ALA A 493 -8.94 14.59 1.02
N GLY A 494 -8.26 13.84 1.89
CA GLY A 494 -8.60 13.72 3.30
C GLY A 494 -9.54 12.57 3.66
N ASN A 495 -9.86 11.69 2.70
CA ASN A 495 -10.61 10.47 3.01
C ASN A 495 -9.74 9.52 3.83
N ILE A 496 -10.34 8.83 4.80
CA ILE A 496 -9.63 7.83 5.61
C ILE A 496 -9.84 6.44 5.03
N TRP A 497 -8.76 5.68 4.91
CA TRP A 497 -8.75 4.29 4.47
C TRP A 497 -8.31 3.39 5.63
N PHE A 498 -9.05 2.32 5.90
CA PHE A 498 -8.77 1.39 6.99
C PHE A 498 -9.40 0.01 6.72
N ILE A 499 -8.92 -1.02 7.42
CA ILE A 499 -9.64 -2.30 7.52
C ILE A 499 -10.46 -2.29 8.82
N GLY A 500 -11.72 -2.70 8.74
CA GLY A 500 -12.61 -2.84 9.90
C GLY A 500 -13.31 -4.19 9.91
N ALA A 501 -13.71 -4.64 11.11
CA ALA A 501 -14.72 -5.68 11.27
C ALA A 501 -16.12 -5.08 10.98
N VAL A 502 -16.92 -5.78 10.18
CA VAL A 502 -18.23 -5.31 9.72
C VAL A 502 -19.33 -6.35 9.92
N GLU A 503 -20.54 -5.86 10.12
CA GLU A 503 -21.78 -6.58 9.83
C GLU A 503 -22.39 -5.98 8.56
N LEU A 504 -22.79 -6.81 7.60
CA LEU A 504 -23.39 -6.39 6.33
C LEU A 504 -24.76 -7.04 6.17
N TYR A 505 -25.81 -6.23 6.09
CA TYR A 505 -27.20 -6.69 6.17
C TYR A 505 -27.68 -7.38 4.88
N ASP A 506 -28.61 -8.34 5.04
CA ASP A 506 -29.30 -9.06 3.96
C ASP A 506 -28.37 -9.71 2.91
N ARG A 507 -27.12 -10.03 3.28
CA ARG A 507 -26.11 -10.57 2.36
C ARG A 507 -26.21 -12.08 2.14
N LEU A 508 -26.68 -12.83 3.14
CA LEU A 508 -26.82 -14.28 3.04
C LEU A 508 -28.16 -14.68 2.40
N LEU A 509 -28.22 -15.87 1.80
CA LEU A 509 -29.37 -16.34 1.00
C LEU A 509 -30.70 -16.46 1.78
N ASP A 510 -30.66 -16.47 3.11
CA ASP A 510 -31.82 -16.49 4.00
C ASP A 510 -32.22 -15.10 4.52
N GLY A 511 -31.50 -14.04 4.11
CA GLY A 511 -31.68 -12.67 4.60
C GLY A 511 -31.03 -12.42 5.96
N SER A 512 -30.03 -13.21 6.35
CA SER A 512 -29.20 -12.90 7.52
C SER A 512 -27.99 -12.03 7.14
N SER A 513 -27.46 -11.32 8.14
CA SER A 513 -26.25 -10.50 8.01
C SER A 513 -25.00 -11.37 7.83
N ASP A 514 -24.05 -10.88 7.05
CA ASP A 514 -22.70 -11.44 6.97
C ASP A 514 -21.73 -10.68 7.88
N PHE A 515 -20.73 -11.38 8.43
CA PHE A 515 -19.80 -10.83 9.43
C PHE A 515 -18.35 -11.04 8.98
N ASP A 516 -17.72 -9.97 8.51
CA ASP A 516 -16.46 -10.05 7.78
C ASP A 516 -15.42 -9.00 8.18
N GLY A 517 -14.19 -9.19 7.71
CA GLY A 517 -13.23 -8.11 7.58
C GLY A 517 -13.43 -7.38 6.24
N ALA A 518 -13.44 -6.05 6.25
CA ALA A 518 -13.65 -5.23 5.07
C ALA A 518 -12.65 -4.07 4.96
N LEU A 519 -12.29 -3.71 3.72
CA LEU A 519 -11.60 -2.46 3.38
C LEU A 519 -12.66 -1.36 3.22
N ILE A 520 -12.53 -0.32 4.03
CA ILE A 520 -13.46 0.80 4.10
C ILE A 520 -12.76 2.10 3.68
N ARG A 521 -13.46 2.94 2.91
CA ARG A 521 -13.12 4.35 2.70
C ARG A 521 -14.15 5.21 3.43
N ALA A 522 -13.72 5.97 4.43
CA ALA A 522 -14.50 7.04 5.02
C ALA A 522 -14.35 8.29 4.14
N ILE A 523 -15.39 8.59 3.36
CA ILE A 523 -15.43 9.74 2.45
C ILE A 523 -15.62 11.03 3.26
N TYR A 524 -14.76 12.02 3.01
CA TYR A 524 -14.75 13.30 3.71
C TYR A 524 -15.77 14.31 3.16
N ASP A 525 -16.58 14.91 4.04
CA ASP A 525 -17.35 16.13 3.72
C ASP A 525 -16.72 17.36 4.39
N GLN A 526 -16.20 18.26 3.55
CA GLN A 526 -15.56 19.49 3.98
C GLN A 526 -16.52 20.50 4.63
N ALA A 527 -17.79 20.53 4.22
CA ALA A 527 -18.76 21.53 4.64
C ALA A 527 -19.28 21.27 6.06
N THR A 528 -19.48 20.00 6.42
CA THR A 528 -19.92 19.54 7.75
C THR A 528 -18.76 19.15 8.66
N PHE A 529 -17.56 18.92 8.11
CA PHE A 529 -16.45 18.24 8.78
C PHE A 529 -16.85 16.86 9.31
N SER A 530 -17.48 16.06 8.45
CA SER A 530 -17.95 14.72 8.78
C SER A 530 -17.45 13.68 7.78
N TYR A 531 -17.70 12.41 8.10
CA TYR A 531 -17.22 11.26 7.34
C TYR A 531 -18.34 10.23 7.16
N ARG A 532 -18.43 9.63 5.98
CA ARG A 532 -19.37 8.53 5.68
C ARG A 532 -18.66 7.31 5.15
N LEU A 533 -19.03 6.13 5.65
CA LEU A 533 -18.35 4.89 5.28
C LEU A 533 -18.88 4.33 3.95
N GLU A 534 -17.94 4.07 3.06
CA GLU A 534 -18.10 3.33 1.82
C GLU A 534 -17.37 1.99 1.95
N LEU A 535 -18.07 0.90 1.61
CA LEU A 535 -17.48 -0.42 1.47
C LEU A 535 -16.74 -0.51 0.13
N VAL A 536 -15.44 -0.81 0.17
CA VAL A 536 -14.60 -0.94 -1.03
C VAL A 536 -14.39 -2.41 -1.41
N LEU A 537 -14.04 -3.25 -0.44
CA LEU A 537 -13.85 -4.69 -0.59
C LEU A 537 -14.20 -5.40 0.73
N GLU A 538 -14.68 -6.63 0.63
CA GLU A 538 -14.98 -7.54 1.74
C GLU A 538 -14.23 -8.87 1.55
N VAL A 539 -13.98 -9.62 2.63
CA VAL A 539 -13.68 -11.05 2.50
C VAL A 539 -14.85 -11.71 1.76
N GLY A 540 -14.56 -12.70 0.90
CA GLY A 540 -15.57 -13.28 0.01
C GLY A 540 -15.75 -12.53 -1.32
N SER A 541 -15.29 -11.28 -1.48
CA SER A 541 -15.31 -10.57 -2.77
C SER A 541 -14.63 -11.38 -3.87
N VAL A 542 -15.32 -11.60 -5.00
CA VAL A 542 -14.79 -12.28 -6.18
C VAL A 542 -14.47 -11.27 -7.27
N ILE A 543 -13.26 -11.36 -7.84
CA ILE A 543 -12.72 -10.42 -8.83
C ILE A 543 -12.19 -11.20 -10.04
N SER A 544 -12.61 -10.81 -11.25
CA SER A 544 -12.09 -11.38 -12.49
C SER A 544 -10.70 -10.82 -12.84
N GLY A 545 -9.67 -11.65 -12.69
CA GLY A 545 -8.29 -11.32 -13.02
C GLY A 545 -8.11 -11.04 -14.51
N GLN A 546 -7.75 -9.79 -14.84
CA GLN A 546 -7.65 -9.33 -16.23
C GLN A 546 -6.50 -9.97 -17.00
N ASN A 547 -5.46 -10.42 -16.29
CA ASN A 547 -4.37 -11.14 -16.91
C ASN A 547 -4.65 -12.64 -16.87
N SER A 548 -4.88 -13.22 -15.69
CA SER A 548 -5.12 -14.68 -15.57
C SER A 548 -6.29 -15.15 -16.43
N GLY A 549 -7.33 -14.31 -16.59
CA GLY A 549 -8.61 -14.72 -17.16
C GLY A 549 -9.39 -15.66 -16.24
N LEU A 550 -9.06 -15.68 -14.94
CA LEU A 550 -9.69 -16.46 -13.89
C LEU A 550 -10.24 -15.54 -12.82
N ASP A 551 -11.31 -15.98 -12.16
CA ASP A 551 -11.81 -15.30 -10.96
C ASP A 551 -10.93 -15.66 -9.75
N TYR A 552 -10.73 -14.70 -8.85
CA TYR A 552 -10.13 -14.92 -7.55
C TYR A 552 -10.96 -14.31 -6.42
N ARG A 553 -11.06 -15.02 -5.30
CA ARG A 553 -11.73 -14.58 -4.07
C ARG A 553 -10.74 -13.93 -3.11
N ILE A 554 -11.14 -12.85 -2.46
CA ILE A 554 -10.45 -12.28 -1.29
C ILE A 554 -10.69 -13.18 -0.07
N ASP A 555 -9.63 -13.70 0.54
CA ASP A 555 -9.74 -14.66 1.67
C ASP A 555 -9.43 -14.05 3.05
N PHE A 556 -8.81 -12.87 3.13
CA PHE A 556 -8.35 -12.33 4.42
C PHE A 556 -8.15 -10.80 4.44
N LEU A 557 -8.96 -10.09 5.22
CA LEU A 557 -8.78 -8.68 5.57
C LEU A 557 -8.74 -8.54 7.10
N GLY A 558 -7.54 -8.55 7.69
CA GLY A 558 -7.37 -8.66 9.15
C GLY A 558 -6.87 -7.40 9.85
N THR A 559 -7.42 -7.13 11.03
CA THR A 559 -7.01 -6.04 11.95
C THR A 559 -6.11 -6.53 13.08
N ALA A 560 -6.28 -7.78 13.54
CA ALA A 560 -5.59 -8.35 14.68
C ALA A 560 -4.77 -9.61 14.35
N ALA A 561 -3.68 -9.82 15.09
CA ALA A 561 -2.94 -11.06 15.14
C ALA A 561 -3.51 -12.02 16.21
N ASN A 562 -3.16 -13.31 16.14
CA ASN A 562 -3.71 -14.37 17.00
C ASN A 562 -3.58 -14.14 18.51
N ASN A 563 -2.71 -13.23 18.97
CA ASN A 563 -2.57 -12.84 20.36
C ASN A 563 -3.49 -11.67 20.77
N SER A 564 -4.47 -11.29 19.94
CA SER A 564 -5.29 -10.08 20.08
C SER A 564 -4.42 -8.83 20.25
N ALA A 565 -3.42 -8.70 19.37
CA ALA A 565 -2.65 -7.48 19.20
C ALA A 565 -2.84 -6.96 17.77
N PRO A 566 -2.59 -5.66 17.49
CA PRO A 566 -2.73 -5.10 16.15
C PRO A 566 -1.88 -5.89 15.14
N SER A 567 -2.47 -6.27 14.00
CA SER A 567 -1.77 -7.09 13.01
C SER A 567 -0.71 -6.28 12.29
N PRO A 568 0.55 -6.76 12.24
CA PRO A 568 1.57 -6.21 11.36
C PRO A 568 1.18 -6.09 9.88
N SER A 569 0.23 -6.92 9.41
CA SER A 569 -0.25 -6.93 8.03
C SER A 569 -1.55 -6.15 7.78
N SER A 570 -2.12 -5.50 8.79
CA SER A 570 -3.27 -4.62 8.58
C SER A 570 -2.90 -3.35 7.79
N VAL A 571 -3.87 -2.46 7.59
CA VAL A 571 -3.62 -1.12 7.03
C VAL A 571 -2.93 -0.22 8.08
N TRP A 572 -2.00 0.61 7.59
CA TRP A 572 -1.21 1.60 8.32
C TRP A 572 -1.07 2.84 7.43
N SER A 573 -0.66 3.99 7.97
CA SER A 573 -0.58 5.22 7.14
C SER A 573 0.33 5.10 5.92
N SER A 574 1.33 4.21 5.90
CA SER A 574 2.17 3.92 4.73
C SER A 574 1.49 3.09 3.64
N ALA A 575 0.26 2.61 3.85
CA ALA A 575 -0.47 1.73 2.93
C ALA A 575 -1.26 2.50 1.85
N VAL A 576 -1.41 3.82 1.97
CA VAL A 576 -2.09 4.69 0.99
C VAL A 576 -1.20 5.87 0.63
N SER A 577 -1.21 6.27 -0.64
CA SER A 577 -0.49 7.45 -1.12
C SER A 577 -1.27 8.74 -0.80
N ASP A 578 -0.58 9.73 -0.23
CA ASP A 578 -1.13 11.07 0.05
C ASP A 578 -1.15 11.99 -1.19
N GLN A 579 -0.83 11.44 -2.36
CA GLN A 579 -0.77 12.14 -3.65
C GLN A 579 -1.89 11.63 -4.57
N ALA A 580 -2.57 12.52 -5.31
CA ALA A 580 -3.61 12.11 -6.25
C ALA A 580 -3.06 11.34 -7.45
N TRP A 581 -3.89 10.50 -8.06
CA TRP A 581 -3.56 9.77 -9.28
C TRP A 581 -3.15 10.73 -10.42
N GLY A 582 -2.12 10.36 -11.17
CA GLY A 582 -1.58 11.17 -12.27
C GLY A 582 -1.01 12.53 -11.86
N ASN A 583 -0.78 12.76 -10.56
CA ASN A 583 -0.44 14.06 -9.97
C ASN A 583 -1.52 15.13 -10.23
N ALA A 584 -2.80 14.74 -10.26
CA ALA A 584 -3.91 15.69 -10.28
C ALA A 584 -3.85 16.64 -9.07
N ASP A 585 -4.38 17.85 -9.21
CA ASP A 585 -4.50 18.78 -8.09
C ASP A 585 -5.72 18.39 -7.23
N PRO A 586 -5.56 17.95 -5.97
CA PRO A 586 -6.68 17.54 -5.12
C PRO A 586 -7.71 18.64 -4.90
N ALA A 587 -7.31 19.92 -4.99
CA ALA A 587 -8.23 21.06 -4.88
C ALA A 587 -9.21 21.18 -6.07
N THR A 588 -9.01 20.38 -7.13
CA THR A 588 -9.89 20.30 -8.30
C THR A 588 -10.78 19.05 -8.32
N LEU A 589 -10.64 18.16 -7.33
CA LEU A 589 -11.37 16.91 -7.21
C LEU A 589 -12.43 16.97 -6.10
N SER A 590 -13.57 16.31 -6.31
CA SER A 590 -14.45 15.95 -5.19
C SER A 590 -13.71 14.98 -4.27
N PRO A 591 -13.85 15.04 -2.93
CA PRO A 591 -13.33 13.98 -2.05
C PRO A 591 -13.79 12.58 -2.45
N SER A 592 -14.99 12.46 -3.04
CA SER A 592 -15.52 11.18 -3.51
C SER A 592 -14.85 10.64 -4.78
N ASP A 593 -14.20 11.50 -5.59
CA ASP A 593 -13.62 11.16 -6.90
C ASP A 593 -12.50 10.11 -6.76
N PRO A 594 -12.56 8.96 -7.47
CA PRO A 594 -11.55 7.91 -7.37
C PRO A 594 -10.10 8.36 -7.65
N ARG A 595 -9.88 9.51 -8.31
CA ARG A 595 -8.55 10.07 -8.56
C ARG A 595 -7.87 10.66 -7.32
N THR A 596 -8.61 10.91 -6.23
CA THR A 596 -8.01 11.36 -4.95
C THR A 596 -7.10 10.30 -4.35
N ASN A 597 -7.35 9.02 -4.67
CA ASN A 597 -6.51 7.89 -4.31
C ASN A 597 -5.40 7.67 -5.35
N GLY A 598 -4.16 8.05 -5.02
CA GLY A 598 -2.97 7.71 -5.82
C GLY A 598 -2.58 6.23 -5.79
N GLY A 599 -3.19 5.45 -4.90
CA GLY A 599 -2.99 4.03 -4.72
C GLY A 599 -3.06 3.65 -3.24
N ALA A 600 -3.87 2.63 -2.95
CA ALA A 600 -3.85 1.88 -1.70
C ALA A 600 -3.24 0.49 -1.96
N VAL A 601 -2.50 -0.04 -0.98
CA VAL A 601 -1.98 -1.41 -1.01
C VAL A 601 -2.34 -2.14 0.28
N ILE A 602 -2.99 -3.29 0.16
CA ILE A 602 -3.39 -4.13 1.29
C ILE A 602 -2.70 -5.48 1.22
N GLN A 603 -2.37 -6.04 2.38
CA GLN A 603 -1.93 -7.43 2.48
C GLN A 603 -3.17 -8.32 2.61
N THR A 604 -3.37 -9.24 1.67
CA THR A 604 -4.49 -10.20 1.70
C THR A 604 -4.04 -11.58 1.24
N GLY A 605 -4.82 -12.60 1.60
CA GLY A 605 -4.87 -13.85 0.85
C GLY A 605 -5.84 -13.73 -0.32
N ILE A 606 -5.52 -14.37 -1.44
CA ILE A 606 -6.46 -14.60 -2.54
C ILE A 606 -6.43 -16.07 -2.96
N THR A 607 -7.57 -16.65 -3.33
CA THR A 607 -7.66 -17.98 -3.94
C THR A 607 -8.23 -17.84 -5.35
N TYR A 608 -7.53 -18.38 -6.34
CA TYR A 608 -8.00 -18.45 -7.72
C TYR A 608 -8.91 -19.65 -7.92
N ASP A 609 -10.04 -19.49 -8.60
CA ASP A 609 -10.80 -20.61 -9.17
C ASP A 609 -10.05 -21.08 -10.43
N VAL A 610 -9.29 -22.17 -10.30
CA VAL A 610 -8.37 -22.64 -11.36
C VAL A 610 -9.08 -23.52 -12.40
N ASN A 611 -10.23 -24.09 -12.05
CA ASN A 611 -10.97 -25.02 -12.89
C ASN A 611 -12.28 -24.44 -13.48
N GLY A 612 -12.71 -23.28 -13.00
CA GLY A 612 -13.93 -22.57 -13.40
C GLY A 612 -15.22 -23.20 -12.86
N ASP A 613 -15.18 -23.84 -11.67
CA ASP A 613 -16.35 -24.50 -11.08
C ASP A 613 -17.12 -23.65 -10.05
N GLY A 614 -16.59 -22.46 -9.71
CA GLY A 614 -17.19 -21.52 -8.75
C GLY A 614 -16.90 -21.82 -7.28
N PHE A 615 -16.13 -22.88 -6.98
CA PHE A 615 -15.59 -23.13 -5.66
C PHE A 615 -14.14 -22.61 -5.57
N PHE A 616 -13.74 -22.18 -4.37
CA PHE A 616 -12.39 -21.65 -4.10
C PHE A 616 -11.74 -22.53 -3.02
N ASN A 617 -11.33 -23.72 -3.41
CA ASN A 617 -11.00 -24.84 -2.55
C ASN A 617 -9.48 -24.92 -2.25
N ASN A 618 -9.04 -24.07 -1.34
CA ASN A 618 -7.65 -23.96 -0.91
C ASN A 618 -7.13 -25.26 -0.23
N PRO A 619 -6.17 -26.01 -0.82
CA PRO A 619 -5.59 -27.25 -0.26
C PRO A 619 -4.67 -27.03 0.95
N THR A 620 -4.36 -25.79 1.31
CA THR A 620 -3.62 -25.42 2.53
C THR A 620 -4.54 -25.02 3.69
N SER A 621 -5.86 -24.93 3.45
CA SER A 621 -6.85 -24.56 4.47
C SER A 621 -7.30 -25.77 5.31
N VAL A 622 -7.70 -25.50 6.56
CA VAL A 622 -8.40 -26.48 7.40
C VAL A 622 -9.80 -26.84 6.87
N ASN A 623 -10.36 -25.99 5.99
CA ASN A 623 -11.67 -26.18 5.36
C ASN A 623 -11.58 -26.81 3.95
N PHE A 624 -10.42 -27.35 3.56
CA PHE A 624 -10.24 -28.03 2.27
C PHE A 624 -11.17 -29.24 2.15
N ASP A 625 -11.96 -29.30 1.06
CA ASP A 625 -12.71 -30.51 0.70
C ASP A 625 -11.90 -31.35 -0.30
N PRO A 626 -11.37 -32.54 0.08
CA PRO A 626 -10.66 -33.42 -0.83
C PRO A 626 -11.56 -34.12 -1.88
N GLY A 627 -12.89 -33.92 -1.79
CA GLY A 627 -13.86 -34.34 -2.81
C GLY A 627 -14.01 -33.35 -3.97
N LEU A 628 -13.55 -32.10 -3.80
CA LEU A 628 -13.51 -31.07 -4.84
C LEU A 628 -12.08 -30.93 -5.41
N PRO A 629 -11.90 -30.44 -6.65
CA PRO A 629 -10.58 -30.07 -7.16
C PRO A 629 -9.91 -29.02 -6.28
N ALA A 630 -8.58 -28.97 -6.29
CA ALA A 630 -7.81 -28.03 -5.49
C ALA A 630 -7.50 -26.74 -6.26
N ASP A 631 -7.44 -25.63 -5.54
CA ASP A 631 -7.19 -24.30 -6.09
C ASP A 631 -5.88 -23.66 -5.59
N GLU A 632 -5.43 -22.60 -6.26
CA GLU A 632 -4.18 -21.92 -5.91
C GLU A 632 -4.43 -20.67 -5.06
N THR A 633 -3.93 -20.71 -3.81
CA THR A 633 -4.04 -19.60 -2.85
C THR A 633 -2.71 -18.86 -2.68
N TYR A 634 -2.72 -17.54 -2.78
CA TYR A 634 -1.52 -16.71 -2.65
C TYR A 634 -1.71 -15.58 -1.64
N GLN A 635 -0.70 -15.35 -0.80
CA GLN A 635 -0.56 -14.09 -0.08
C GLN A 635 0.01 -13.02 -1.01
N VAL A 636 -0.66 -11.87 -1.09
CA VAL A 636 -0.35 -10.79 -2.04
C VAL A 636 -0.35 -9.42 -1.38
N ALA A 637 0.37 -8.48 -2.01
CA ALA A 637 0.04 -7.06 -1.92
C ALA A 637 -0.96 -6.75 -3.06
N LEU A 638 -2.21 -6.53 -2.69
CA LEU A 638 -3.28 -6.14 -3.61
C LEU A 638 -3.29 -4.62 -3.72
N TYR A 639 -3.14 -4.10 -4.94
CA TYR A 639 -3.26 -2.68 -5.23
C TYR A 639 -4.73 -2.34 -5.48
N VAL A 640 -5.20 -1.23 -4.92
CA VAL A 640 -6.51 -0.63 -5.18
C VAL A 640 -6.29 0.85 -5.49
N GLY A 641 -6.56 1.28 -6.72
CA GLY A 641 -6.34 2.67 -7.14
C GLY A 641 -7.30 3.10 -8.25
N TYR A 642 -7.06 4.26 -8.85
CA TYR A 642 -7.91 4.78 -9.92
C TYR A 642 -8.11 3.75 -11.05
N TYR A 643 -9.38 3.47 -11.35
CA TYR A 643 -9.78 2.80 -12.59
C TYR A 643 -10.55 3.79 -13.45
N GLN A 644 -10.29 3.70 -14.74
CA GLN A 644 -11.09 4.42 -15.69
C GLN A 644 -12.09 3.49 -16.37
N GLU A 645 -13.37 3.81 -16.21
CA GLU A 645 -14.44 3.19 -17.00
C GLU A 645 -14.41 3.67 -18.45
N GLY A 646 -14.73 2.73 -19.36
CA GLY A 646 -14.68 2.96 -20.80
C GLY A 646 -13.26 3.08 -21.37
N PRO A 647 -13.13 3.39 -22.68
CA PRO A 647 -11.83 3.72 -23.24
C PRO A 647 -11.25 5.00 -22.61
N PRO A 648 -9.90 5.18 -22.59
CA PRO A 648 -9.24 6.43 -22.18
C PRO A 648 -9.97 7.66 -22.72
N PRO A 649 -10.24 8.71 -21.92
CA PRO A 649 -11.17 9.74 -22.30
C PRO A 649 -10.49 10.50 -23.42
N CYS A 650 -10.92 10.23 -24.65
CA CYS A 650 -10.14 10.60 -25.82
C CYS A 650 -10.06 12.14 -25.86
N PRO A 651 -8.91 12.78 -25.60
CA PRO A 651 -8.85 14.24 -25.51
C PRO A 651 -9.00 14.89 -26.90
N ALA A 652 -9.06 14.06 -27.93
CA ALA A 652 -9.39 14.41 -29.29
C ALA A 652 -10.89 14.26 -29.64
N ASP A 653 -11.72 13.66 -28.78
CA ASP A 653 -13.16 13.41 -28.93
C ASP A 653 -13.92 14.33 -27.96
N LEU A 654 -14.34 15.49 -28.47
CA LEU A 654 -14.77 16.64 -27.67
C LEU A 654 -16.20 17.10 -28.03
N ALA A 655 -16.84 16.47 -29.01
CA ALA A 655 -18.18 16.77 -29.47
C ALA A 655 -18.95 15.49 -29.83
N ALA A 656 -20.27 15.52 -29.63
CA ALA A 656 -21.11 14.41 -30.07
C ALA A 656 -21.10 14.24 -31.61
N PRO A 657 -21.09 13.01 -32.15
CA PRO A 657 -21.17 11.73 -31.44
C PRO A 657 -19.82 11.26 -30.87
N PHE A 658 -19.76 11.12 -29.54
CA PHE A 658 -18.58 10.62 -28.84
C PHE A 658 -18.24 9.17 -29.25
N GLY A 659 -16.95 8.83 -29.21
CA GLY A 659 -16.38 7.61 -29.76
C GLY A 659 -16.17 7.63 -31.29
N VAL A 660 -16.30 8.79 -31.94
CA VAL A 660 -16.12 8.94 -33.39
C VAL A 660 -15.44 10.27 -33.72
N LEU A 661 -14.10 10.26 -33.73
CA LEU A 661 -13.28 11.40 -34.11
C LEU A 661 -13.66 11.99 -35.46
N ASN A 662 -14.13 13.24 -35.45
CA ASN A 662 -14.64 13.94 -36.61
C ASN A 662 -14.35 15.46 -36.56
N ILE A 663 -14.89 16.22 -37.52
CA ILE A 663 -14.62 17.66 -37.65
C ILE A 663 -15.19 18.50 -36.50
N PHE A 664 -16.24 18.04 -35.82
CA PHE A 664 -16.85 18.74 -34.69
C PHE A 664 -15.94 18.73 -33.47
N ASP A 665 -15.13 17.69 -33.28
CA ASP A 665 -14.15 17.64 -32.19
C ASP A 665 -13.01 18.63 -32.40
N ILE A 666 -12.53 18.73 -33.65
CA ILE A 666 -11.54 19.73 -34.04
C ILE A 666 -12.09 21.15 -33.79
N GLN A 667 -13.37 21.37 -34.08
CA GLN A 667 -14.05 22.64 -33.80
C GLN A 667 -14.20 22.90 -32.29
N ALA A 668 -14.52 21.88 -31.50
CA ALA A 668 -14.60 21.97 -30.05
C ALA A 668 -13.24 22.27 -29.42
N PHE A 669 -12.17 21.58 -29.83
CA PHE A 669 -10.79 21.88 -29.41
C PHE A 669 -10.40 23.32 -29.75
N ILE A 670 -10.65 23.78 -30.98
CA ILE A 670 -10.37 25.17 -31.38
C ILE A 670 -11.18 26.16 -30.52
N GLY A 671 -12.41 25.83 -30.13
CA GLY A 671 -13.21 26.60 -29.19
C GLY A 671 -12.60 26.68 -27.79
N LEU A 672 -12.18 25.55 -27.24
CA LEU A 672 -11.51 25.45 -25.93
C LEU A 672 -10.16 26.19 -25.93
N TYR A 673 -9.34 26.00 -26.96
CA TYR A 673 -8.05 26.66 -27.13
C TYR A 673 -8.20 28.19 -27.24
N ASN A 674 -9.15 28.68 -28.05
CA ASN A 674 -9.41 30.12 -28.19
C ASN A 674 -9.99 30.76 -26.92
N THR A 675 -10.66 29.98 -26.06
CA THR A 675 -11.17 30.42 -24.75
C THR A 675 -10.18 30.20 -23.62
N GLN A 676 -8.98 29.69 -23.90
CA GLN A 676 -7.95 29.34 -22.91
C GLN A 676 -8.49 28.41 -21.81
N ASN A 677 -9.35 27.47 -22.20
CA ASN A 677 -9.90 26.47 -21.31
C ASN A 677 -8.83 25.38 -21.02
N PRO A 678 -8.54 25.03 -19.75
CA PRO A 678 -7.52 24.03 -19.39
C PRO A 678 -7.64 22.67 -20.12
N ALA A 679 -8.84 22.28 -20.59
CA ALA A 679 -9.01 21.07 -21.40
C ALA A 679 -8.28 21.10 -22.76
N ALA A 680 -7.78 22.26 -23.21
CA ALA A 680 -6.98 22.41 -24.42
C ALA A 680 -5.47 22.65 -24.15
N ASP A 681 -5.02 22.54 -22.90
CA ASP A 681 -3.62 22.67 -22.45
C ASP A 681 -2.99 21.27 -22.38
N LEU A 682 -2.67 20.71 -23.54
CA LEU A 682 -2.34 19.30 -23.74
C LEU A 682 -0.82 19.02 -23.75
N ALA A 683 0.03 20.06 -23.72
CA ALA A 683 1.47 19.93 -23.75
C ALA A 683 2.18 20.93 -22.83
N ALA A 684 3.27 20.49 -22.18
CA ALA A 684 4.09 21.38 -21.38
C ALA A 684 4.72 22.51 -22.24
N PRO A 685 4.83 23.75 -21.73
CA PRO A 685 4.54 24.17 -20.35
C PRO A 685 3.04 24.43 -20.10
N PHE A 686 2.47 23.68 -19.16
CA PHE A 686 1.07 23.79 -18.76
C PHE A 686 0.75 25.19 -18.18
N GLY A 687 -0.46 25.67 -18.46
CA GLY A 687 -0.92 27.04 -18.24
C GLY A 687 -0.58 28.00 -19.39
N VAL A 688 -0.07 27.52 -20.53
CA VAL A 688 0.42 28.36 -21.64
C VAL A 688 0.02 27.79 -23.00
N PHE A 689 -1.24 28.02 -23.39
CA PHE A 689 -1.79 27.64 -24.70
C PHE A 689 -0.92 28.09 -25.89
N ASN A 690 -0.32 27.11 -26.56
CA ASN A 690 0.65 27.33 -27.63
C ASN A 690 0.58 26.24 -28.73
N ILE A 691 1.52 26.28 -29.68
CA ILE A 691 1.52 25.37 -30.84
C ILE A 691 1.75 23.89 -30.44
N PHE A 692 2.38 23.61 -29.31
CA PHE A 692 2.62 22.25 -28.83
C PHE A 692 1.32 21.57 -28.38
N ASP A 693 0.34 22.32 -27.85
CA ASP A 693 -0.99 21.78 -27.51
C ASP A 693 -1.77 21.37 -28.75
N ILE A 694 -1.71 22.21 -29.80
CA ILE A 694 -2.30 21.93 -31.11
C ILE A 694 -1.63 20.70 -31.73
N GLN A 695 -0.30 20.55 -31.59
CA GLN A 695 0.43 19.38 -32.06
C GLN A 695 0.07 18.11 -31.25
N ALA A 696 -0.10 18.22 -29.94
CA ALA A 696 -0.54 17.12 -29.09
C ALA A 696 -1.96 16.67 -29.46
N TYR A 697 -2.90 17.62 -29.62
CA TYR A 697 -4.26 17.35 -30.10
C TYR A 697 -4.27 16.62 -31.46
N ILE A 698 -3.55 17.15 -32.45
CA ILE A 698 -3.42 16.52 -33.78
C ILE A 698 -2.75 15.14 -33.68
N GLY A 699 -1.82 14.95 -32.74
CA GLY A 699 -1.21 13.66 -32.43
C GLY A 699 -2.22 12.64 -31.93
N LEU A 700 -3.07 13.02 -30.95
CA LEU A 700 -4.12 12.19 -30.39
C LEU A 700 -5.21 11.87 -31.43
N TYR A 701 -5.67 12.88 -32.17
CA TYR A 701 -6.67 12.73 -33.23
C TYR A 701 -6.22 11.76 -34.32
N ASN A 702 -4.97 11.85 -34.78
CA ASN A 702 -4.43 10.94 -35.81
C ASN A 702 -4.08 9.54 -35.28
N GLN A 703 -3.89 9.38 -33.97
CA GLN A 703 -3.73 8.06 -33.36
C GLN A 703 -5.04 7.27 -33.32
N GLY A 704 -6.18 7.92 -33.59
CA GLY A 704 -7.47 7.24 -33.67
C GLY A 704 -7.91 6.70 -32.31
N CYS A 705 -7.58 7.40 -31.22
CA CYS A 705 -8.00 7.08 -29.86
C CYS A 705 -9.52 6.80 -29.84
N PRO A 706 -9.93 5.53 -29.62
CA PRO A 706 -11.34 5.17 -29.49
C PRO A 706 -11.89 5.59 -28.12
#